data_AF-A0A813DP29-F1
#
_entry.id   AF-A0A813DP29-F1
#
_cell.length_a   1.000
_cell.length_b   1.000
_cell.length_c   1.000
_cell.angle_alpha   90.00
_cell.angle_beta   90.00
_cell.angle_gamma   90.00
#
_symmetry.space_group_name_H-M   'P 1'
#
loop_
_entity.id
_entity.type
_entity.pdbx_description
1 polymer ?
#
loop_
_entity_poly.entity_id
_entity_poly.type
_entity_poly.pdbx_seq_one_letter_code
_entity_poly.pdbx_strand_id
1 'polypeptide(L)'
;PMAAPQAAEVQAVDGVLRAIARPMAAPQAAEVQAVDGVLVDMPDDGKDEDREHLAQMGANVEKKDFRDLIRLAKRHMAMTACTIHDQANDTYRWRPLFRTTVRDLGVYGVGVTLYFHFVLQMGLVFLLCAFFAIPNVYFNRVGNMVDSGNVLSNFLGKLSIANIGACQGGYCETDADVADRCLLNVFPCETKLRDVTQWLGLADAIGILAVMLWSVLFHRWWMPRMVAINGAANLTAADFSIEIPLLPRSLQEGHEQYEAKMREHFLDVLKRMKEPVDDPNAIVDVALVREYDGAVSKFMQKGDILMDQQTHMFISQSFGAKGDAKSQKRADKEHKALTAIHDIMKMESILPTVQPEHAPYHDYAAANVIGDHDIALSYLMDHYPELLPSFIDLDPVERRSVQFTQCKLCFNHGWFVQAEAPPGAIFTKFRETIIRDHKSEIGSRDVALYFVHWLTDLAGAEPTPLGGCEKFVIKFPLPVLNSFLKSFKFVEKIATHTETEVMQQYLQYRWTEAAELDQSLGIPPTGDDAVVKMRLLCMAQGNAAAVLKGWDSVPTEDREVLCTEMSRTGCMGQSFDSCLVPKIVLDSPAGPAFLIYYGPAFLQNLGSDSPSMRLRILAEVYRCARELWPEAVVRVATTVQIRIDTIKGLSLSGIKEAVLKGDLWILTKHNQTEAFVERSSYKKLNRFITNAQAFQILDVSCLTERSNSRKDPA
;
A
#
# COMPACT_ATOMS: atom_id res chain seq x y z
N PRO A 1 -5.13 -35.62 24.98
CA PRO A 1 -6.13 -34.53 24.99
C PRO A 1 -5.62 -33.35 25.84
N MET A 2 -4.62 -32.64 25.33
CA MET A 2 -4.13 -31.37 25.90
C MET A 2 -3.65 -30.53 24.72
N ALA A 3 -4.48 -29.56 24.31
CA ALA A 3 -4.10 -28.43 23.49
C ALA A 3 -5.00 -27.26 23.93
N ALA A 4 -4.38 -26.25 24.53
CA ALA A 4 -5.03 -25.02 24.97
C ALA A 4 -5.01 -23.97 23.82
N PRO A 5 -6.01 -23.10 23.70
CA PRO A 5 -6.06 -22.09 22.64
C PRO A 5 -5.36 -20.80 23.08
N GLN A 6 -4.17 -20.51 22.53
CA GLN A 6 -3.41 -19.28 22.76
C GLN A 6 -3.73 -18.13 21.76
N ALA A 7 -4.65 -18.32 20.82
CA ALA A 7 -4.87 -17.35 19.75
C ALA A 7 -5.81 -16.18 20.12
N ALA A 8 -6.70 -16.35 21.11
CA ALA A 8 -7.72 -15.34 21.42
C ALA A 8 -7.23 -14.20 22.32
N GLU A 9 -6.18 -14.44 23.12
CA GLU A 9 -5.70 -13.48 24.12
C GLU A 9 -4.81 -12.38 23.50
N VAL A 10 -4.16 -12.68 22.38
CA VAL A 10 -3.31 -11.71 21.64
C VAL A 10 -4.15 -10.67 20.88
N GLN A 11 -5.34 -11.04 20.39
CA GLN A 11 -6.23 -10.10 19.69
C GLN A 11 -6.92 -9.10 20.61
N ALA A 12 -7.21 -9.48 21.86
CA ALA A 12 -7.87 -8.61 22.84
C ALA A 12 -6.93 -7.49 23.33
N VAL A 13 -5.64 -7.79 23.52
CA VAL A 13 -4.64 -6.81 23.94
C VAL A 13 -4.31 -5.82 22.81
N ASP A 14 -4.28 -6.28 21.56
CA ASP A 14 -4.02 -5.42 20.39
C ASP A 14 -5.20 -4.46 20.09
N GLY A 15 -6.43 -4.89 20.36
CA GLY A 15 -7.63 -4.04 20.26
C GLY A 15 -7.67 -2.89 21.28
N VAL A 16 -7.20 -3.14 22.51
CA VAL A 16 -7.15 -2.13 23.59
C VAL A 16 -6.04 -1.10 23.35
N LEU A 17 -4.87 -1.54 22.85
CA LEU A 17 -3.76 -0.63 22.53
C LEU A 17 -4.08 0.30 21.33
N ARG A 18 -4.84 -0.18 20.33
CA ARG A 18 -5.32 0.66 19.21
C ARG A 18 -6.41 1.66 19.63
N ALA A 19 -7.19 1.37 20.68
CA ALA A 19 -8.20 2.28 21.19
C ALA A 19 -7.60 3.47 21.96
N ILE A 20 -6.42 3.31 22.56
CA ILE A 20 -5.72 4.35 23.32
C ILE A 20 -4.91 5.29 22.42
N ALA A 21 -4.57 4.87 21.19
CA ALA A 21 -3.73 5.61 20.25
C ALA A 21 -4.51 6.41 19.17
N ARG A 22 -5.71 6.95 19.49
CA ARG A 22 -6.40 7.87 18.58
C ARG A 22 -5.84 9.30 18.70
N PRO A 23 -5.29 9.92 17.64
CA PRO A 23 -5.03 11.35 17.66
C PRO A 23 -6.35 12.13 17.65
N MET A 24 -6.40 13.23 18.41
CA MET A 24 -7.53 14.16 18.41
C MET A 24 -7.73 14.75 17.02
N ALA A 25 -8.99 14.83 16.59
CA ALA A 25 -9.40 15.33 15.29
C ALA A 25 -8.90 16.77 15.04
N ALA A 26 -8.29 17.00 13.88
CA ALA A 26 -7.99 18.33 13.37
C ALA A 26 -9.29 19.05 12.98
N PRO A 27 -9.41 20.38 13.18
CA PRO A 27 -10.58 21.13 12.73
C PRO A 27 -10.64 21.20 11.20
N GLN A 28 -11.86 21.17 10.68
CA GLN A 28 -12.20 21.26 9.27
C GLN A 28 -11.53 22.48 8.60
N ALA A 29 -10.72 22.20 7.57
CA ALA A 29 -10.19 23.24 6.69
C ALA A 29 -11.32 23.76 5.78
N ALA A 30 -11.57 25.06 5.86
CA ALA A 30 -12.45 25.77 4.95
C ALA A 30 -11.83 25.87 3.55
N GLU A 31 -12.71 25.73 2.58
CA GLU A 31 -12.53 25.80 1.13
C GLU A 31 -11.85 27.13 0.71
N VAL A 32 -10.67 27.04 0.09
CA VAL A 32 -9.98 28.19 -0.52
C VAL A 32 -10.16 28.10 -2.04
N GLN A 33 -10.84 29.09 -2.60
CA GLN A 33 -10.97 29.31 -4.04
C GLN A 33 -9.59 29.56 -4.66
N ALA A 34 -9.24 28.77 -5.68
CA ALA A 34 -8.09 29.02 -6.52
C ALA A 34 -8.32 30.30 -7.33
N VAL A 35 -7.44 31.29 -7.15
CA VAL A 35 -7.32 32.46 -8.03
C VAL A 35 -6.27 32.13 -9.07
N ASP A 36 -6.64 32.28 -10.34
CA ASP A 36 -5.77 32.13 -11.51
C ASP A 36 -4.49 32.94 -11.38
N GLY A 37 -3.35 32.24 -11.44
CA GLY A 37 -2.01 32.81 -11.39
C GLY A 37 -1.21 32.42 -12.62
N VAL A 38 -0.93 33.40 -13.46
CA VAL A 38 -0.02 33.38 -14.61
C VAL A 38 1.31 32.73 -14.24
N LEU A 39 1.72 31.70 -14.98
CA LEU A 39 3.08 31.16 -14.96
C LEU A 39 4.04 32.26 -15.43
N VAL A 40 4.69 32.91 -14.48
CA VAL A 40 5.90 33.69 -14.70
C VAL A 40 7.05 32.70 -14.58
N ASP A 41 7.81 32.54 -15.66
CA ASP A 41 9.08 31.80 -15.66
C ASP A 41 9.98 32.38 -14.55
N MET A 42 10.26 31.57 -13.52
CA MET A 42 11.30 31.89 -12.56
C MET A 42 12.66 31.58 -13.19
N PRO A 43 13.63 32.50 -13.12
CA PRO A 43 14.92 32.33 -13.76
C PRO A 43 15.75 31.27 -12.99
N ASP A 44 16.43 30.41 -13.76
CA ASP A 44 17.09 29.16 -13.36
C ASP A 44 18.46 29.39 -12.64
N ASP A 45 18.55 30.47 -11.87
CA ASP A 45 19.83 31.12 -11.51
C ASP A 45 20.46 30.54 -10.23
N GLY A 46 19.68 29.77 -9.44
CA GLY A 46 20.09 29.29 -8.11
C GLY A 46 20.57 27.84 -8.04
N LYS A 47 20.47 27.06 -9.14
CA LYS A 47 20.78 25.61 -9.10
C LYS A 47 22.27 25.31 -8.97
N ASP A 48 23.14 26.22 -9.40
CA ASP A 48 24.58 26.00 -9.35
C ASP A 48 25.15 26.31 -7.95
N GLU A 49 24.64 27.32 -7.24
CA GLU A 49 25.06 27.63 -5.87
C GLU A 49 24.61 26.54 -4.87
N ASP A 50 23.38 26.03 -5.01
CA ASP A 50 22.90 24.92 -4.17
C ASP A 50 23.68 23.62 -4.43
N ARG A 51 24.10 23.38 -5.69
CA ARG A 51 24.97 22.26 -6.04
C ARG A 51 26.35 22.40 -5.44
N GLU A 52 26.93 23.59 -5.49
CA GLU A 52 28.25 23.86 -4.95
C GLU A 52 28.25 23.79 -3.41
N HIS A 53 27.20 24.29 -2.76
CA HIS A 53 27.00 24.16 -1.32
C HIS A 53 26.79 22.69 -0.89
N LEU A 54 26.00 21.91 -1.62
CA LEU A 54 25.83 20.47 -1.34
C LEU A 54 27.11 19.68 -1.62
N ALA A 55 27.89 20.05 -2.64
CA ALA A 55 29.20 19.46 -2.92
C ALA A 55 30.23 19.78 -1.82
N GLN A 56 30.23 21.02 -1.31
CA GLN A 56 31.08 21.42 -0.18
C GLN A 56 30.66 20.73 1.12
N MET A 57 29.35 20.60 1.38
CA MET A 57 28.85 19.81 2.51
C MET A 57 29.25 18.33 2.38
N GLY A 58 29.12 17.74 1.18
CA GLY A 58 29.50 16.37 0.90
C GLY A 58 31.01 16.11 0.99
N ALA A 59 31.85 17.10 0.66
CA ALA A 59 33.30 17.01 0.75
C ALA A 59 33.81 17.04 2.20
N ASN A 60 33.06 17.67 3.11
CA ASN A 60 33.40 17.78 4.53
C ASN A 60 32.80 16.68 5.42
N VAL A 61 31.89 15.85 4.89
CA VAL A 61 31.35 14.70 5.62
C VAL A 61 32.33 13.54 5.50
N GLU A 62 33.12 13.35 6.55
CA GLU A 62 33.95 12.16 6.73
C GLU A 62 33.07 10.91 6.59
N LYS A 63 33.26 10.15 5.50
CA LYS A 63 32.55 8.89 5.25
C LYS A 63 32.99 7.86 6.28
N LYS A 64 32.26 7.79 7.40
CA LYS A 64 32.46 6.77 8.42
C LYS A 64 32.14 5.39 7.85
N ASP A 65 32.93 4.39 8.21
CA ASP A 65 32.63 3.00 7.86
C ASP A 65 31.25 2.63 8.41
N PHE A 66 30.50 1.83 7.66
CA PHE A 66 29.15 1.39 8.02
C PHE A 66 29.15 0.68 9.38
N ARG A 67 30.22 -0.06 9.70
CA ARG A 67 30.37 -0.71 11.01
C ARG A 67 30.51 0.30 12.14
N ASP A 68 31.19 1.42 11.90
CA ASP A 68 31.34 2.50 12.87
C ASP A 68 30.02 3.27 13.05
N LEU A 69 29.25 3.47 11.98
CA LEU A 69 27.88 4.02 12.09
C LEU A 69 26.97 3.11 12.91
N ILE A 70 27.01 1.79 12.70
CA ILE A 70 26.27 0.83 13.53
C ILE A 70 26.74 0.90 14.99
N ARG A 71 28.06 0.98 15.23
CA ARG A 71 28.62 1.09 16.59
C ARG A 71 28.17 2.38 17.27
N LEU A 72 28.17 3.50 16.54
CA LEU A 72 27.71 4.80 17.01
C LEU A 72 26.21 4.79 17.30
N ALA A 73 25.40 4.20 16.42
CA ALA A 73 23.96 4.06 16.61
C ALA A 73 23.64 3.18 17.83
N LYS A 74 24.32 2.04 18.00
CA LYS A 74 24.17 1.17 19.17
C LYS A 74 24.59 1.89 20.46
N ARG A 75 25.67 2.67 20.42
CA ARG A 75 26.11 3.49 21.55
C ARG A 75 25.09 4.58 21.87
N HIS A 76 24.57 5.28 20.86
CA HIS A 76 23.54 6.30 21.02
C HIS A 76 22.26 5.70 21.61
N MET A 77 21.78 4.59 21.06
CA MET A 77 20.64 3.85 21.61
C MET A 77 20.88 3.44 23.06
N ALA A 78 22.08 2.95 23.40
CA ALA A 78 22.39 2.57 24.77
C ALA A 78 22.43 3.80 25.70
N MET A 79 22.98 4.93 25.25
CA MET A 79 23.02 6.21 25.98
C MET A 79 21.62 6.75 26.28
N THR A 80 20.70 6.64 25.33
CA THR A 80 19.33 7.18 25.46
C THR A 80 18.34 6.18 26.06
N ALA A 81 18.70 4.89 26.15
CA ALA A 81 17.90 3.85 26.79
C ALA A 81 18.08 3.79 28.32
N CYS A 82 17.31 2.91 28.98
CA CYS A 82 17.34 2.65 30.42
C CYS A 82 18.58 1.84 30.85
N THR A 83 19.76 2.42 30.66
CA THR A 83 21.05 1.79 30.97
C THR A 83 21.86 2.63 31.97
N ILE A 84 22.91 2.02 32.52
CA ILE A 84 23.94 2.64 33.35
C ILE A 84 25.25 2.55 32.56
N HIS A 85 25.93 3.69 32.39
CA HIS A 85 27.26 3.74 31.81
C HIS A 85 28.29 3.26 32.83
N ASP A 86 29.00 2.19 32.49
CA ASP A 86 30.15 1.69 33.21
C ASP A 86 31.40 2.38 32.66
N GLN A 87 31.81 3.48 33.31
CA GLN A 87 32.96 4.30 32.90
C GLN A 87 34.25 3.51 32.78
N ALA A 88 34.44 2.45 33.58
CA ALA A 88 35.67 1.67 33.58
C ALA A 88 35.84 0.87 32.27
N ASN A 89 34.73 0.47 31.65
CA ASN A 89 34.72 -0.39 30.47
C ASN A 89 34.18 0.32 29.20
N ASP A 90 33.75 1.57 29.32
CA ASP A 90 32.97 2.31 28.31
C ASP A 90 31.80 1.49 27.72
N THR A 91 31.12 0.73 28.60
CA THR A 91 29.96 -0.10 28.21
C THR A 91 28.70 0.37 28.92
N TYR A 92 27.55 0.05 28.33
CA TYR A 92 26.24 0.33 28.92
C TYR A 92 25.62 -0.98 29.37
N ARG A 93 25.11 -1.00 30.60
CA ARG A 93 24.39 -2.16 31.15
C ARG A 93 22.95 -1.76 31.45
N TRP A 94 22.02 -2.64 31.12
CA TRP A 94 20.62 -2.43 31.47
C TRP A 94 20.44 -2.25 32.97
N ARG A 95 19.64 -1.24 33.33
CA ARG A 95 19.25 -1.00 34.72
C ARG A 95 18.51 -2.24 35.26
N PRO A 96 18.90 -2.81 36.41
CA PRO A 96 18.26 -3.99 36.97
C PRO A 96 16.82 -3.68 37.41
N LEU A 97 15.85 -4.51 37.01
CA LEU A 97 14.42 -4.30 37.29
C LEU A 97 14.13 -4.04 38.78
N PHE A 98 14.76 -4.79 39.68
CA PHE A 98 14.47 -4.72 41.12
C PHE A 98 15.32 -3.72 41.91
N ARG A 99 16.43 -3.21 41.35
CA ARG A 99 17.26 -2.21 42.07
C ARG A 99 17.08 -0.79 41.53
N THR A 100 16.39 -0.63 40.41
CA THR A 100 16.12 0.68 39.82
C THR A 100 14.95 1.31 40.56
N THR A 101 15.21 2.42 41.22
CA THR A 101 14.16 3.16 41.93
C THR A 101 13.36 4.00 40.94
N VAL A 102 12.12 4.35 41.29
CA VAL A 102 11.30 5.22 40.42
C VAL A 102 11.96 6.59 40.22
N ARG A 103 12.75 7.06 41.20
CA ARG A 103 13.54 8.29 41.10
C ARG A 103 14.62 8.21 40.02
N ASP A 104 15.23 7.04 39.84
CA ASP A 104 16.24 6.82 38.80
C ASP A 104 15.64 6.93 37.39
N LEU A 105 14.33 6.74 37.25
CA LEU A 105 13.60 6.87 35.98
C LEU A 105 13.14 8.31 35.70
N GLY A 106 13.28 9.23 36.66
CA GLY A 106 12.90 10.65 36.51
C GLY A 106 13.65 11.37 35.39
N VAL A 107 14.84 10.88 35.02
CA VAL A 107 15.64 11.40 33.91
C VAL A 107 14.92 11.28 32.56
N TYR A 108 14.00 10.31 32.41
CA TYR A 108 13.21 10.11 31.19
C TYR A 108 11.90 10.92 31.19
N GLY A 109 11.69 11.77 32.20
CA GLY A 109 10.53 12.63 32.34
C GLY A 109 9.61 12.25 33.49
N VAL A 110 8.88 13.26 33.96
CA VAL A 110 7.94 13.11 35.08
C VAL A 110 6.81 12.13 34.79
N GLY A 111 6.39 12.00 33.53
CA GLY A 111 5.34 11.08 33.11
C GLY A 111 5.68 9.62 33.41
N VAL A 112 6.92 9.20 33.15
CA VAL A 112 7.41 7.83 33.44
C VAL A 112 7.42 7.57 34.94
N THR A 113 7.91 8.54 35.72
CA THR A 113 7.93 8.49 37.20
C THR A 113 6.51 8.35 37.76
N LEU A 114 5.57 9.18 37.29
CA LEU A 114 4.17 9.15 37.70
C LEU A 114 3.49 7.83 37.32
N TYR A 115 3.78 7.27 36.14
CA TYR A 115 3.25 5.99 35.70
C TYR A 115 3.63 4.85 36.65
N PHE A 116 4.91 4.70 36.98
CA PHE A 116 5.34 3.63 37.88
C PHE A 116 4.83 3.82 39.31
N HIS A 117 4.78 5.06 39.80
CA HIS A 117 4.14 5.35 41.09
C HIS A 117 2.65 5.03 41.08
N PHE A 118 1.93 5.35 40.00
CA PHE A 118 0.53 4.99 39.82
C PHE A 118 0.34 3.48 39.86
N VAL A 119 1.08 2.71 39.06
CA VAL A 119 0.96 1.24 39.00
C VAL A 119 1.24 0.61 40.36
N LEU A 120 2.31 1.04 41.05
CA LEU A 120 2.67 0.51 42.36
C LEU A 120 1.58 0.80 43.41
N GLN A 121 1.13 2.06 43.51
CA GLN A 121 0.15 2.44 44.51
C GLN A 121 -1.25 1.87 44.20
N MET A 122 -1.66 1.88 42.93
CA MET A 122 -2.90 1.26 42.48
C MET A 122 -2.88 -0.24 42.76
N GLY A 123 -1.75 -0.92 42.53
CA GLY A 123 -1.57 -2.33 42.89
C GLY A 123 -1.77 -2.59 44.38
N LEU A 124 -1.25 -1.71 45.25
CA LEU A 124 -1.48 -1.80 46.71
C LEU A 124 -2.93 -1.56 47.09
N VAL A 125 -3.61 -0.62 46.44
CA VAL A 125 -5.05 -0.35 46.65
C VAL A 125 -5.88 -1.55 46.19
N PHE A 126 -5.59 -2.14 45.02
CA PHE A 126 -6.28 -3.34 44.57
C PHE A 126 -5.99 -4.56 45.44
N LEU A 127 -4.78 -4.68 46.01
CA LEU A 127 -4.49 -5.71 47.02
C LEU A 127 -5.41 -5.55 48.24
N LEU A 128 -5.63 -4.31 48.69
CA LEU A 128 -6.55 -3.99 49.78
C LEU A 128 -8.01 -4.29 49.40
N CYS A 129 -8.46 -3.90 48.20
CA CYS A 129 -9.80 -4.23 47.70
C CYS A 129 -10.00 -5.75 47.59
N ALA A 130 -8.99 -6.47 47.09
CA ALA A 130 -9.02 -7.92 47.01
C ALA A 130 -9.19 -8.55 48.40
N PHE A 131 -8.49 -8.03 49.41
CA PHE A 131 -8.66 -8.48 50.79
C PHE A 131 -10.11 -8.33 51.29
N PHE A 132 -10.76 -7.20 51.02
CA PHE A 132 -12.18 -6.98 51.36
C PHE A 132 -13.15 -7.81 50.50
N ALA A 133 -12.76 -8.21 49.29
CA ALA A 133 -13.57 -9.02 48.40
C ALA A 133 -13.48 -10.54 48.69
N ILE A 134 -12.47 -11.02 49.44
CA ILE A 134 -12.29 -12.44 49.76
C ILE A 134 -13.56 -13.08 50.33
N PRO A 135 -14.26 -12.51 51.34
CA PRO A 135 -15.49 -13.09 51.87
C PRO A 135 -16.59 -13.22 50.80
N ASN A 136 -16.77 -12.21 49.95
CA ASN A 136 -17.74 -12.23 48.85
C ASN A 136 -17.42 -13.35 47.86
N VAL A 137 -16.17 -13.44 47.39
CA VAL A 137 -15.73 -14.49 46.46
C VAL A 137 -15.90 -15.88 47.09
N TYR A 138 -15.60 -16.03 48.38
CA TYR A 138 -15.79 -17.27 49.11
C TYR A 138 -17.27 -17.69 49.16
N PHE A 139 -18.18 -16.79 49.56
CA PHE A 139 -19.60 -17.10 49.64
C PHE A 139 -20.25 -17.31 48.27
N ASN A 140 -19.83 -16.55 47.25
CA ASN A 140 -20.26 -16.79 45.86
C ASN A 140 -19.83 -18.18 45.38
N ARG A 141 -18.65 -18.67 45.77
CA ARG A 141 -18.15 -19.99 45.35
C ARG A 141 -18.87 -21.15 46.03
N VAL A 142 -19.30 -20.99 47.28
CA VAL A 142 -19.91 -22.06 48.09
C VAL A 142 -21.43 -22.16 47.88
N GLY A 143 -22.09 -21.12 47.37
CA GLY A 143 -23.52 -21.16 47.11
C GLY A 143 -23.93 -22.02 45.90
N ASN A 144 -25.23 -22.26 45.76
CA ASN A 144 -25.82 -23.18 44.78
C ASN A 144 -26.94 -22.57 43.93
N MET A 145 -27.03 -21.24 43.87
CA MET A 145 -28.12 -20.51 43.21
C MET A 145 -27.96 -20.46 41.67
N VAL A 146 -26.77 -20.74 41.14
CA VAL A 146 -26.49 -20.79 39.70
C VAL A 146 -26.04 -22.20 39.33
N ASP A 147 -26.96 -23.00 38.78
CA ASP A 147 -26.63 -24.27 38.15
C ASP A 147 -26.86 -24.16 36.64
N SER A 148 -25.77 -24.18 35.88
CA SER A 148 -25.83 -24.16 34.42
C SER A 148 -25.01 -25.32 33.88
N GLY A 149 -25.54 -25.99 32.86
CA GLY A 149 -24.86 -27.10 32.18
C GLY A 149 -23.61 -26.68 31.41
N ASN A 150 -23.37 -25.37 31.23
CA ASN A 150 -22.19 -24.84 30.57
C ASN A 150 -21.08 -24.56 31.61
N VAL A 151 -19.90 -25.16 31.42
CA VAL A 151 -18.73 -25.02 32.30
C VAL A 151 -18.33 -23.56 32.51
N LEU A 152 -18.36 -22.73 31.46
CA LEU A 152 -17.99 -21.32 31.55
C LEU A 152 -19.02 -20.52 32.34
N SER A 153 -20.31 -20.76 32.09
CA SER A 153 -21.40 -20.10 32.81
C SER A 153 -21.44 -20.51 34.29
N ASN A 154 -21.12 -21.77 34.60
CA ASN A 154 -21.02 -22.26 35.97
C ASN A 154 -19.81 -21.63 36.69
N PHE A 155 -18.66 -21.53 36.02
CA PHE A 155 -17.48 -20.84 36.56
C PHE A 155 -17.75 -19.35 36.83
N LEU A 156 -18.32 -18.63 35.87
CA LEU A 156 -18.68 -17.21 36.03
C LEU A 156 -19.77 -17.03 37.09
N GLY A 157 -20.76 -17.93 37.14
CA GLY A 157 -21.78 -17.97 38.17
C GLY A 157 -21.17 -18.05 39.57
N LYS A 158 -20.22 -18.95 39.80
CA LYS A 158 -19.51 -19.14 41.08
C LYS A 158 -18.67 -17.95 41.53
N LEU A 159 -18.34 -17.03 40.65
CA LEU A 159 -17.65 -15.78 41.00
C LEU A 159 -18.63 -14.60 41.20
N SER A 160 -19.87 -14.76 40.74
CA SER A 160 -20.89 -13.72 40.77
C SER A 160 -21.71 -13.73 42.06
N ILE A 161 -22.20 -12.54 42.45
CA ILE A 161 -23.15 -12.35 43.56
C ILE A 161 -24.44 -13.15 43.31
N ALA A 162 -24.77 -13.46 42.06
CA ALA A 162 -25.91 -14.30 41.71
C ALA A 162 -25.86 -15.70 42.36
N ASN A 163 -24.65 -16.24 42.62
CA ASN A 163 -24.50 -17.55 43.24
C ASN A 163 -24.41 -17.50 44.77
N ILE A 164 -24.61 -16.34 45.41
CA ILE A 164 -24.48 -16.24 46.87
C ILE A 164 -25.64 -16.93 47.61
N GLY A 165 -25.30 -17.74 48.62
CA GLY A 165 -26.25 -18.48 49.45
C GLY A 165 -26.75 -19.78 48.81
N ALA A 166 -27.64 -20.48 49.52
CA ALA A 166 -28.19 -21.75 49.08
C ALA A 166 -29.65 -21.96 49.51
N CYS A 167 -30.45 -22.51 48.60
CA CYS A 167 -31.82 -22.98 48.86
C CYS A 167 -31.89 -24.52 48.84
N GLN A 168 -32.77 -25.07 49.66
CA GLN A 168 -32.98 -26.51 49.75
C GLN A 168 -33.57 -27.01 48.42
N GLY A 169 -32.83 -27.85 47.69
CA GLY A 169 -33.21 -28.29 46.34
C GLY A 169 -32.64 -27.44 45.19
N GLY A 170 -31.84 -26.42 45.48
CA GLY A 170 -31.13 -25.62 44.46
C GLY A 170 -31.96 -24.49 43.83
N TYR A 171 -33.20 -24.29 44.27
CA TYR A 171 -34.05 -23.16 43.86
C TYR A 171 -34.88 -22.66 45.04
N CYS A 172 -35.22 -21.37 45.05
CA CYS A 172 -36.09 -20.75 46.04
C CYS A 172 -37.46 -20.50 45.39
N GLU A 173 -38.56 -20.81 46.08
CA GLU A 173 -39.92 -20.72 45.50
C GLU A 173 -40.52 -19.31 45.61
N THR A 174 -40.20 -18.59 46.69
CA THR A 174 -40.71 -17.25 46.96
C THR A 174 -39.59 -16.24 47.18
N ASP A 175 -39.89 -14.94 47.02
CA ASP A 175 -38.95 -13.85 47.34
C ASP A 175 -38.54 -13.86 48.82
N ALA A 176 -39.43 -14.33 49.70
CA ALA A 176 -39.12 -14.52 51.11
C ALA A 176 -38.05 -15.61 51.29
N ASP A 177 -38.15 -16.73 50.55
CA ASP A 177 -37.14 -17.79 50.58
C ASP A 177 -35.82 -17.31 49.99
N VAL A 178 -35.86 -16.46 48.96
CA VAL A 178 -34.66 -15.82 48.41
C VAL A 178 -33.97 -14.98 49.48
N ALA A 179 -34.71 -14.18 50.26
CA ALA A 179 -34.14 -13.38 51.34
C ALA A 179 -33.64 -14.22 52.54
N ASP A 180 -34.36 -15.30 52.88
CA ASP A 180 -34.10 -16.14 54.05
C ASP A 180 -33.20 -17.35 53.77
N ARG A 181 -32.66 -17.48 52.55
CA ARG A 181 -31.79 -18.58 52.15
C ARG A 181 -30.53 -18.68 53.02
N CYS A 182 -30.01 -19.90 53.11
CA CYS A 182 -28.82 -20.19 53.91
C CYS A 182 -27.57 -19.54 53.31
N LEU A 183 -26.67 -19.00 54.12
CA LEU A 183 -25.41 -18.44 53.62
C LEU A 183 -24.49 -19.51 53.03
N LEU A 184 -24.50 -20.71 53.63
CA LEU A 184 -23.75 -21.89 53.20
C LEU A 184 -24.72 -22.99 52.77
N ASN A 185 -24.26 -23.88 51.88
CA ASN A 185 -25.02 -25.06 51.45
C ASN A 185 -25.04 -26.17 52.53
N VAL A 186 -25.56 -25.85 53.70
CA VAL A 186 -25.69 -26.73 54.88
C VAL A 186 -27.09 -26.51 55.46
N PHE A 187 -27.91 -27.57 55.53
CA PHE A 187 -29.29 -27.50 56.00
C PHE A 187 -29.53 -28.44 57.19
N PRO A 188 -30.23 -27.99 58.26
CA PRO A 188 -30.69 -26.60 58.49
C PRO A 188 -29.50 -25.66 58.75
N CYS A 189 -29.56 -24.42 58.28
CA CYS A 189 -28.51 -23.43 58.52
C CYS A 189 -28.80 -22.58 59.75
N GLU A 190 -27.74 -22.22 60.48
CA GLU A 190 -27.82 -21.26 61.58
C GLU A 190 -27.74 -19.81 61.09
N THR A 191 -27.03 -19.57 59.98
CA THR A 191 -26.80 -18.22 59.44
C THR A 191 -27.57 -18.02 58.13
N LYS A 192 -28.53 -17.10 58.14
CA LYS A 192 -29.26 -16.69 56.93
C LYS A 192 -28.46 -15.63 56.17
N LEU A 193 -28.63 -15.60 54.86
CA LEU A 193 -27.95 -14.63 53.99
C LEU A 193 -28.24 -13.18 54.42
N ARG A 194 -29.51 -12.85 54.71
CA ARG A 194 -29.94 -11.51 55.13
C ARG A 194 -29.13 -10.93 56.31
N ASP A 195 -28.65 -11.79 57.20
CA ASP A 195 -27.93 -11.38 58.42
C ASP A 195 -26.49 -10.93 58.09
N VAL A 196 -25.96 -11.33 56.92
CA VAL A 196 -24.57 -11.07 56.50
C VAL A 196 -24.50 -10.15 55.28
N THR A 197 -25.57 -10.00 54.49
CA THR A 197 -25.63 -9.14 53.30
C THR A 197 -25.18 -7.70 53.58
N GLN A 198 -25.59 -7.10 54.71
CA GLN A 198 -25.19 -5.73 55.05
C GLN A 198 -23.68 -5.60 55.25
N TRP A 199 -23.05 -6.60 55.88
CA TRP A 199 -21.61 -6.63 56.12
C TRP A 199 -20.81 -6.84 54.83
N LEU A 200 -21.31 -7.70 53.93
CA LEU A 200 -20.73 -7.92 52.61
C LEU A 200 -20.81 -6.69 51.72
N GLY A 201 -21.96 -5.99 51.75
CA GLY A 201 -22.13 -4.72 51.05
C GLY A 201 -21.25 -3.61 51.64
N LEU A 202 -21.08 -3.57 52.97
CA LEU A 202 -20.17 -2.63 53.63
C LEU A 202 -18.70 -2.90 53.25
N ALA A 203 -18.27 -4.17 53.19
CA ALA A 203 -16.92 -4.53 52.78
C ALA A 203 -16.63 -4.10 51.33
N ASP A 204 -17.58 -4.30 50.41
CA ASP A 204 -17.47 -3.83 49.03
C ASP A 204 -17.42 -2.30 48.95
N ALA A 205 -18.30 -1.61 49.70
CA ALA A 205 -18.31 -0.16 49.78
C ALA A 205 -16.99 0.41 50.32
N ILE A 206 -16.37 -0.23 51.32
CA ILE A 206 -15.04 0.16 51.81
C ILE A 206 -13.98 0.03 50.71
N GLY A 207 -14.02 -1.06 49.92
CA GLY A 207 -13.14 -1.26 48.77
C GLY A 207 -13.27 -0.13 47.74
N ILE A 208 -14.50 0.23 47.37
CA ILE A 208 -14.78 1.33 46.43
C ILE A 208 -14.32 2.68 46.99
N LEU A 209 -14.63 2.96 48.27
CA LEU A 209 -14.21 4.19 48.95
C LEU A 209 -12.69 4.31 49.02
N ALA A 210 -11.96 3.21 49.21
CA ALA A 210 -10.50 3.21 49.20
C ALA A 210 -9.94 3.63 47.83
N VAL A 211 -10.49 3.11 46.73
CA VAL A 211 -10.09 3.49 45.37
C VAL A 211 -10.42 4.97 45.09
N MET A 212 -11.61 5.43 45.45
CA MET A 212 -12.02 6.82 45.27
C MET A 212 -11.14 7.78 46.06
N LEU A 213 -10.92 7.50 47.35
CA LEU A 213 -10.07 8.31 48.22
C LEU A 213 -8.64 8.35 47.70
N TRP A 214 -8.07 7.20 47.33
CA TRP A 214 -6.75 7.14 46.74
C TRP A 214 -6.68 7.94 45.44
N SER A 215 -7.67 7.85 44.54
CA SER A 215 -7.68 8.58 43.27
C SER A 215 -7.64 10.09 43.49
N VAL A 216 -8.41 10.60 44.46
CA VAL A 216 -8.41 12.01 44.85
C VAL A 216 -7.05 12.41 45.44
N LEU A 217 -6.50 11.62 46.37
CA LEU A 217 -5.19 11.90 46.98
C LEU A 217 -4.06 11.85 45.96
N PHE A 218 -4.09 10.87 45.04
CA PHE A 218 -3.11 10.73 43.98
C PHE A 218 -3.12 11.93 43.05
N HIS A 219 -4.32 12.33 42.59
CA HIS A 219 -4.47 13.45 41.67
C HIS A 219 -4.18 14.81 42.32
N ARG A 220 -4.74 15.09 43.51
CA ARG A 220 -4.65 16.41 44.14
C ARG A 220 -3.35 16.66 44.89
N TRP A 221 -2.74 15.61 45.46
CA TRP A 221 -1.58 15.76 46.32
C TRP A 221 -0.33 15.10 45.73
N TRP A 222 -0.44 13.84 45.31
CA TRP A 222 0.74 13.08 44.89
C TRP A 222 1.31 13.59 43.57
N MET A 223 0.46 13.81 42.57
CA MET A 223 0.88 14.24 41.24
C MET A 223 1.58 15.61 41.25
N PRO A 224 1.02 16.68 41.85
CA PRO A 224 1.72 17.97 41.95
C PRO A 224 3.04 17.87 42.72
N ARG A 225 3.07 17.07 43.81
CA ARG A 225 4.29 16.87 44.61
C ARG A 225 5.38 16.17 43.79
N MET A 226 5.04 15.15 43.01
CA MET A 226 5.99 14.45 42.15
C MET A 226 6.48 15.33 41.00
N VAL A 227 5.60 16.15 40.43
CA VAL A 227 5.99 17.15 39.42
C VAL A 227 6.99 18.15 40.02
N ALA A 228 6.71 18.68 41.21
CA ALA A 228 7.61 19.62 41.89
C ALA A 228 8.96 18.98 42.22
N ILE A 229 8.97 17.74 42.73
CA ILE A 229 10.22 17.01 43.04
C ILE A 229 11.00 16.70 41.77
N ASN A 230 10.34 16.29 40.68
CA ASN A 230 11.00 15.98 39.43
C ASN A 230 11.56 17.24 38.75
N GLY A 231 10.81 18.34 38.74
CA GLY A 231 11.26 19.63 38.21
C GLY A 231 12.40 20.23 39.02
N ALA A 232 12.42 20.04 40.35
CA ALA A 232 13.57 20.44 41.17
C ALA A 232 14.82 19.58 40.94
N ALA A 233 14.65 18.33 40.49
CA ALA A 233 15.75 17.38 40.32
C ALA A 233 16.31 17.31 38.90
N ASN A 234 15.51 17.68 37.89
CA ASN A 234 15.88 17.57 36.49
C ASN A 234 15.60 18.89 35.78
N LEU A 235 16.64 19.43 35.14
CA LEU A 235 16.57 20.60 34.29
C LEU A 235 16.38 20.13 32.84
N THR A 236 15.31 20.57 32.18
CA THR A 236 14.99 20.19 30.81
C THR A 236 14.98 21.40 29.89
N ALA A 237 15.10 21.19 28.58
CA ALA A 237 14.98 22.29 27.62
C ALA A 237 13.60 22.98 27.69
N ALA A 238 12.55 22.24 28.06
CA ALA A 238 11.20 22.78 28.21
C ALA A 238 11.09 23.84 29.31
N ASP A 239 11.96 23.79 30.34
CA ASP A 239 11.98 24.79 31.42
C ASP A 239 12.46 26.17 30.95
N PHE A 240 13.09 26.24 29.77
CA PHE A 240 13.60 27.47 29.14
C PHE A 240 12.97 27.75 27.78
N SER A 241 12.00 26.93 27.36
CA SER A 241 11.37 27.04 26.05
C SER A 241 9.94 27.52 26.21
N ILE A 242 9.55 28.50 25.38
CA ILE A 242 8.18 29.01 25.34
C ILE A 242 7.65 28.79 23.93
N GLU A 243 6.54 28.05 23.82
CA GLU A 243 5.82 27.92 22.57
C GLU A 243 4.91 29.14 22.38
N ILE A 244 5.04 29.80 21.23
CA ILE A 244 4.25 30.98 20.89
C ILE A 244 3.40 30.65 19.66
N PRO A 245 2.13 30.25 19.85
CA PRO A 245 1.26 29.94 18.74
C PRO A 245 0.76 31.23 18.06
N LEU A 246 0.18 31.09 16.86
CA LEU A 246 -0.55 32.14 16.13
C LEU A 246 0.31 33.35 15.69
N LEU A 247 1.59 33.12 15.40
CA LEU A 247 2.43 34.13 14.77
C LEU A 247 1.98 34.42 13.31
N PRO A 248 2.16 35.65 12.80
CA PRO A 248 1.90 35.97 11.40
C PRO A 248 2.69 35.06 10.46
N ARG A 249 2.00 34.41 9.51
CA ARG A 249 2.65 33.47 8.56
C ARG A 249 3.71 34.13 7.69
N SER A 250 3.51 35.39 7.32
CA SER A 250 4.47 36.19 6.58
C SER A 250 4.54 37.62 7.11
N LEU A 251 5.68 38.29 6.88
CA LEU A 251 5.82 39.73 7.11
C LEU A 251 5.70 40.43 5.76
N GLN A 252 5.08 41.61 5.73
CA GLN A 252 4.95 42.40 4.51
C GLN A 252 6.33 42.87 3.99
N GLU A 253 7.29 43.13 4.89
CA GLU A 253 8.65 43.54 4.54
C GLU A 253 9.71 42.81 5.38
N GLY A 254 10.76 42.31 4.72
CA GLY A 254 11.90 41.67 5.38
C GLY A 254 11.55 40.34 6.06
N HIS A 255 10.75 39.50 5.41
CA HIS A 255 10.39 38.17 5.92
C HIS A 255 11.62 37.25 6.09
N GLU A 256 12.67 37.42 5.30
CA GLU A 256 13.94 36.69 5.48
C GLU A 256 14.58 36.93 6.85
N GLN A 257 14.29 38.06 7.49
CA GLN A 257 14.79 38.45 8.80
C GLN A 257 13.77 38.16 9.92
N TYR A 258 12.76 37.32 9.67
CA TYR A 258 11.66 37.07 10.62
C TYR A 258 12.19 36.67 12.00
N GLU A 259 13.15 35.74 12.03
CA GLU A 259 13.75 35.23 13.26
C GLU A 259 14.47 36.32 14.06
N ALA A 260 15.28 37.14 13.38
CA ALA A 260 15.99 38.26 14.00
C ALA A 260 15.04 39.34 14.53
N LYS A 261 14.02 39.71 13.73
CA LYS A 261 12.97 40.66 14.14
C LYS A 261 12.16 40.13 15.32
N MET A 262 11.89 38.83 15.35
CA MET A 262 11.17 38.19 16.45
C MET A 262 12.01 38.19 17.73
N ARG A 263 13.32 37.90 17.63
CA ARG A 263 14.25 38.01 18.75
C ARG A 263 14.31 39.44 19.32
N GLU A 264 14.42 40.45 18.45
CA GLU A 264 14.39 41.86 18.86
C GLU A 264 13.07 42.21 19.54
N HIS A 265 11.94 41.76 18.97
CA HIS A 265 10.63 41.96 19.57
C HIS A 265 10.53 41.36 20.98
N PHE A 266 11.00 40.13 21.19
CA PHE A 266 10.99 39.52 22.52
C PHE A 266 11.90 40.24 23.52
N LEU A 267 13.07 40.73 23.10
CA LEU A 267 13.93 41.55 23.95
C LEU A 267 13.25 42.88 24.34
N ASP A 268 12.54 43.53 23.42
CA ASP A 268 11.76 44.74 23.69
C ASP A 268 10.56 44.46 24.63
N VAL A 269 9.88 43.31 24.45
CA VAL A 269 8.83 42.87 25.38
C VAL A 269 9.39 42.68 26.79
N LEU A 270 10.53 41.99 26.93
CA LEU A 270 11.20 41.77 28.22
C LEU A 270 11.62 43.08 28.90
N LYS A 271 12.01 44.11 28.13
CA LYS A 271 12.31 45.45 28.65
C LYS A 271 11.08 46.23 29.13
N ARG A 272 9.90 45.93 28.58
CA ARG A 272 8.63 46.58 28.95
C ARG A 272 7.88 45.88 30.08
N MET A 273 8.36 44.73 30.55
CA MET A 273 7.76 44.03 31.67
C MET A 273 7.89 44.84 32.97
N LYS A 274 7.00 44.56 33.94
CA LYS A 274 6.97 45.23 35.25
C LYS A 274 8.32 45.13 36.00
N GLU A 275 9.03 44.02 35.79
CA GLU A 275 10.41 43.82 36.20
C GLU A 275 11.25 43.70 34.92
N PRO A 276 11.88 44.80 34.46
CA PRO A 276 12.57 44.82 33.17
C PRO A 276 13.83 43.95 33.21
N VAL A 277 14.00 43.09 32.20
CA VAL A 277 15.23 42.30 32.00
C VAL A 277 16.09 43.01 30.96
N ASP A 278 17.23 43.56 31.39
CA ASP A 278 18.16 44.32 30.52
C ASP A 278 19.34 43.47 30.01
N ASP A 279 19.20 42.14 30.04
CA ASP A 279 20.21 41.24 29.48
C ASP A 279 19.98 41.07 27.97
N PRO A 280 20.90 41.51 27.09
CA PRO A 280 20.78 41.31 25.64
C PRO A 280 20.80 39.84 25.22
N ASN A 281 21.23 38.93 26.10
CA ASN A 281 21.26 37.49 25.88
C ASN A 281 20.13 36.74 26.58
N ALA A 282 19.12 37.43 27.09
CA ALA A 282 17.96 36.80 27.74
C ALA A 282 17.21 35.83 26.80
N ILE A 283 17.28 36.06 25.48
CA ILE A 283 16.79 35.14 24.46
C ILE A 283 17.99 34.40 23.86
N VAL A 284 18.08 33.10 24.10
CA VAL A 284 19.19 32.27 23.58
C VAL A 284 19.00 32.01 22.08
N ASP A 285 17.82 31.52 21.70
CA ASP A 285 17.51 31.07 20.35
C ASP A 285 16.02 31.29 20.02
N VAL A 286 15.70 31.40 18.72
CA VAL A 286 14.32 31.50 18.21
C VAL A 286 14.14 30.51 17.06
N ALA A 287 13.48 29.39 17.33
CA ALA A 287 13.19 28.40 16.30
C ALA A 287 11.80 28.61 15.70
N LEU A 288 11.72 28.83 14.39
CA LEU A 288 10.45 28.91 13.66
C LEU A 288 9.97 27.51 13.27
N VAL A 289 8.74 27.14 13.68
CA VAL A 289 8.09 25.92 13.21
C VAL A 289 7.66 26.13 11.77
N ARG A 290 8.31 25.41 10.84
CA ARG A 290 8.03 25.50 9.40
C ARG A 290 7.09 24.38 8.97
N GLU A 291 6.09 24.73 8.17
CA GLU A 291 5.33 23.76 7.41
C GLU A 291 6.16 23.37 6.19
N TYR A 292 6.68 22.15 6.18
CA TYR A 292 7.54 21.67 5.08
C TYR A 292 6.74 21.10 3.89
N ASP A 293 5.50 21.55 3.64
CA ASP A 293 4.63 21.03 2.56
C ASP A 293 4.54 19.49 2.52
N GLY A 294 4.41 18.87 3.70
CA GLY A 294 4.38 17.43 3.83
C GLY A 294 5.73 16.72 3.61
N ALA A 295 6.86 17.43 3.51
CA ALA A 295 8.18 16.81 3.37
C ALA A 295 8.52 15.91 4.56
N VAL A 296 8.10 16.27 5.78
CA VAL A 296 8.23 15.38 6.96
C VAL A 296 7.51 14.06 6.71
N SER A 297 6.28 14.10 6.18
CA SER A 297 5.54 12.89 5.79
C SER A 297 6.27 12.10 4.70
N LYS A 298 6.85 12.78 3.70
CA LYS A 298 7.70 12.14 2.66
C LYS A 298 8.95 11.50 3.26
N PHE A 299 9.59 12.11 4.26
CA PHE A 299 10.75 11.56 4.95
C PHE A 299 10.37 10.34 5.81
N MET A 300 9.25 10.40 6.52
CA MET A 300 8.71 9.25 7.26
C MET A 300 8.41 8.08 6.30
N GLN A 301 7.70 8.35 5.20
CA GLN A 301 7.41 7.35 4.17
C GLN A 301 8.70 6.74 3.57
N LYS A 302 9.72 7.56 3.31
CA LYS A 302 11.04 7.05 2.90
C LYS A 302 11.69 6.18 3.98
N GLY A 303 11.57 6.57 5.25
CA GLY A 303 12.05 5.80 6.39
C GLY A 303 11.38 4.42 6.47
N ASP A 304 10.06 4.37 6.33
CA ASP A 304 9.27 3.13 6.32
C ASP A 304 9.69 2.22 5.16
N ILE A 305 9.84 2.78 3.96
CA ILE A 305 10.32 2.03 2.78
C ILE A 305 11.73 1.46 3.03
N LEU A 306 12.62 2.23 3.66
CA LEU A 306 13.97 1.74 3.99
C LEU A 306 13.94 0.62 5.03
N MET A 307 13.06 0.69 6.02
CA MET A 307 12.87 -0.38 7.01
C MET A 307 12.27 -1.64 6.37
N ASP A 308 11.29 -1.50 5.49
CA ASP A 308 10.71 -2.61 4.74
C ASP A 308 11.74 -3.28 3.83
N GLN A 309 12.54 -2.48 3.11
CA GLN A 309 13.66 -2.99 2.29
C GLN A 309 14.67 -3.76 3.14
N GLN A 310 15.04 -3.25 4.31
CA GLN A 310 15.94 -3.96 5.24
C GLN A 310 15.31 -5.27 5.75
N THR A 311 14.02 -5.24 6.06
CA THR A 311 13.29 -6.43 6.53
C THR A 311 13.21 -7.49 5.43
N HIS A 312 12.92 -7.09 4.18
CA HIS A 312 12.94 -7.98 3.02
C HIS A 312 14.33 -8.54 2.70
N MET A 313 15.39 -7.74 2.83
CA MET A 313 16.77 -8.24 2.73
C MET A 313 17.08 -9.28 3.82
N PHE A 314 16.60 -9.06 5.05
CA PHE A 314 16.80 -10.01 6.15
C PHE A 314 15.99 -11.30 5.97
N ILE A 315 14.75 -11.20 5.49
CA ILE A 315 13.89 -12.34 5.16
C ILE A 315 14.49 -13.13 3.99
N SER A 316 14.90 -12.48 2.89
CA SER A 316 15.54 -13.18 1.78
C SER A 316 16.84 -13.88 2.18
N GLN A 317 17.63 -13.30 3.08
CA GLN A 317 18.81 -13.95 3.66
C GLN A 317 18.47 -15.14 4.56
N SER A 318 17.36 -15.08 5.32
CA SER A 318 16.96 -16.15 6.24
C SER A 318 16.21 -17.29 5.56
N PHE A 319 15.44 -17.03 4.51
CA PHE A 319 14.72 -18.04 3.72
C PHE A 319 15.57 -18.66 2.58
N GLY A 320 16.70 -18.06 2.20
CA GLY A 320 17.64 -18.64 1.23
C GLY A 320 18.51 -19.79 1.75
N ALA A 321 18.41 -20.16 3.03
CA ALA A 321 19.29 -21.14 3.65
C ALA A 321 18.75 -22.57 3.57
N LYS A 322 18.97 -23.22 2.42
CA LYS A 322 19.29 -24.67 2.27
C LYS A 322 19.61 -25.11 0.82
N GLY A 323 19.68 -24.20 -0.14
CA GLY A 323 20.36 -24.42 -1.42
C GLY A 323 21.85 -24.07 -1.31
N ASP A 324 22.70 -24.72 -2.10
CA ASP A 324 24.13 -24.40 -2.19
C ASP A 324 24.28 -22.95 -2.65
N ALA A 325 24.58 -22.03 -1.72
CA ALA A 325 24.74 -20.61 -2.00
C ALA A 325 25.78 -20.31 -3.11
N LYS A 326 26.64 -21.29 -3.43
CA LYS A 326 27.60 -21.21 -4.52
C LYS A 326 26.95 -21.38 -5.90
N SER A 327 25.96 -22.26 -6.07
CA SER A 327 25.25 -22.43 -7.34
C SER A 327 24.39 -21.19 -7.63
N GLN A 328 23.66 -20.70 -6.62
CA GLN A 328 22.85 -19.48 -6.75
C GLN A 328 23.70 -18.27 -7.21
N LYS A 329 24.85 -18.03 -6.57
CA LYS A 329 25.76 -16.93 -6.95
C LYS A 329 26.33 -17.08 -8.36
N ARG A 330 26.49 -18.31 -8.84
CA ARG A 330 27.00 -18.60 -10.18
C ARG A 330 25.94 -18.29 -11.22
N ALA A 331 24.73 -18.81 -11.05
CA ALA A 331 23.57 -18.49 -11.89
C ALA A 331 23.30 -16.98 -11.94
N ASP A 332 23.35 -16.27 -10.80
CA ASP A 332 23.15 -14.81 -10.76
C ASP A 332 24.21 -14.03 -11.55
N LYS A 333 25.46 -14.51 -11.57
CA LYS A 333 26.55 -13.86 -12.31
C LYS A 333 26.41 -14.10 -13.82
N GLU A 334 26.07 -15.31 -14.20
CA GLU A 334 25.92 -15.71 -15.61
C GLU A 334 24.65 -15.07 -16.22
N HIS A 335 23.57 -14.95 -15.43
CA HIS A 335 22.37 -14.20 -15.81
C HIS A 335 22.67 -12.74 -16.17
N LYS A 336 23.49 -12.04 -15.37
CA LYS A 336 23.88 -10.64 -15.67
C LYS A 336 24.68 -10.51 -16.96
N ALA A 337 25.53 -11.50 -17.27
CA ALA A 337 26.27 -11.50 -18.53
C ALA A 337 25.32 -11.64 -19.72
N LEU A 338 24.28 -12.47 -19.59
CA LEU A 338 23.30 -12.66 -20.65
C LEU A 338 22.37 -11.47 -20.84
N THR A 339 21.98 -10.75 -19.77
CA THR A 339 21.25 -9.48 -19.91
C THR A 339 22.07 -8.46 -20.73
N ALA A 340 23.39 -8.41 -20.55
CA ALA A 340 24.23 -7.54 -21.38
C ALA A 340 24.28 -7.98 -22.85
N ILE A 341 24.33 -9.30 -23.10
CA ILE A 341 24.31 -9.85 -24.47
C ILE A 341 22.94 -9.63 -25.13
N HIS A 342 21.85 -9.75 -24.38
CA HIS A 342 20.50 -9.41 -24.80
C HIS A 342 20.42 -7.98 -25.33
N ASP A 343 20.98 -7.01 -24.61
CA ASP A 343 21.05 -5.62 -25.07
C ASP A 343 21.95 -5.43 -26.29
N ILE A 344 23.07 -6.16 -26.36
CA ILE A 344 23.95 -6.18 -27.52
C ILE A 344 23.18 -6.64 -28.77
N MET A 345 22.29 -7.63 -28.66
CA MET A 345 21.44 -8.09 -29.78
C MET A 345 20.48 -7.02 -30.33
N LYS A 346 20.38 -5.82 -29.72
CA LYS A 346 19.68 -4.68 -30.33
C LYS A 346 20.49 -4.03 -31.48
N MET A 347 21.76 -4.38 -31.62
CA MET A 347 22.62 -3.89 -32.71
C MET A 347 22.40 -4.72 -33.99
N GLU A 348 21.82 -4.11 -35.02
CA GLU A 348 21.47 -4.80 -36.28
C GLU A 348 22.66 -5.53 -36.93
N SER A 349 23.88 -5.00 -36.79
CA SER A 349 25.09 -5.53 -37.43
C SER A 349 25.56 -6.89 -36.90
N ILE A 350 25.02 -7.34 -35.78
CA ILE A 350 25.42 -8.60 -35.12
C ILE A 350 24.25 -9.58 -34.94
N LEU A 351 23.08 -9.24 -35.50
CA LEU A 351 21.93 -10.13 -35.50
C LEU A 351 22.23 -11.40 -36.29
N PRO A 352 21.87 -12.59 -35.77
CA PRO A 352 22.10 -13.84 -36.46
C PRO A 352 21.19 -13.97 -37.68
N THR A 353 21.68 -14.70 -38.67
CA THR A 353 20.90 -15.15 -39.82
C THR A 353 20.53 -16.61 -39.63
N VAL A 354 19.27 -16.97 -39.87
CA VAL A 354 18.79 -18.35 -39.72
C VAL A 354 19.48 -19.25 -40.75
N GLN A 355 20.27 -20.22 -40.29
CA GLN A 355 20.89 -21.22 -41.15
C GLN A 355 19.85 -22.16 -41.78
N PRO A 356 20.09 -22.70 -42.99
CA PRO A 356 19.16 -23.60 -43.67
C PRO A 356 18.69 -24.80 -42.83
N GLU A 357 19.58 -25.39 -42.03
CA GLU A 357 19.31 -26.53 -41.16
C GLU A 357 18.46 -26.21 -39.93
N HIS A 358 18.33 -24.93 -39.56
CA HIS A 358 17.53 -24.48 -38.42
C HIS A 358 16.20 -23.85 -38.86
N ALA A 359 15.94 -23.77 -40.17
CA ALA A 359 14.73 -23.17 -40.69
C ALA A 359 13.54 -24.16 -40.70
N PRO A 360 12.31 -23.69 -40.39
CA PRO A 360 11.99 -22.36 -39.87
C PRO A 360 12.32 -22.22 -38.38
N TYR A 361 12.75 -21.03 -37.95
CA TYR A 361 12.94 -20.71 -36.53
C TYR A 361 12.06 -19.52 -36.14
N HIS A 362 11.03 -19.74 -35.31
CA HIS A 362 10.06 -18.69 -34.89
C HIS A 362 9.53 -17.83 -36.06
N ASP A 363 9.04 -18.48 -37.12
CA ASP A 363 8.53 -17.86 -38.35
C ASP A 363 9.59 -17.22 -39.28
N TYR A 364 10.87 -17.24 -38.89
CA TYR A 364 11.96 -16.82 -39.78
C TYR A 364 12.36 -17.98 -40.71
N ALA A 365 12.39 -17.69 -42.01
CA ALA A 365 12.90 -18.60 -43.03
C ALA A 365 14.43 -18.61 -43.05
N ALA A 366 15.02 -19.62 -43.72
CA ALA A 366 16.45 -19.67 -43.97
C ALA A 366 16.94 -18.38 -44.65
N ALA A 367 18.15 -17.93 -44.29
CA ALA A 367 18.78 -16.68 -44.72
C ALA A 367 18.08 -15.37 -44.27
N ASN A 368 16.99 -15.43 -43.51
CA ASN A 368 16.44 -14.23 -42.88
C ASN A 368 17.29 -13.82 -41.67
N VAL A 369 17.56 -12.52 -41.55
CA VAL A 369 18.12 -11.92 -40.33
C VAL A 369 17.02 -11.88 -39.26
N ILE A 370 17.33 -12.34 -38.05
CA ILE A 370 16.40 -12.30 -36.92
C ILE A 370 16.38 -10.88 -36.37
N GLY A 371 15.39 -10.07 -36.73
CA GLY A 371 15.26 -8.66 -36.32
C GLY A 371 14.84 -8.45 -34.86
N ASP A 372 14.27 -9.47 -34.24
CA ASP A 372 13.79 -9.45 -32.86
C ASP A 372 14.91 -9.93 -31.93
N HIS A 373 15.43 -9.03 -31.09
CA HIS A 373 16.57 -9.29 -30.21
C HIS A 373 16.37 -10.45 -29.21
N ASP A 374 15.13 -10.66 -28.72
CA ASP A 374 14.81 -11.80 -27.84
C ASP A 374 15.00 -13.12 -28.60
N ILE A 375 14.42 -13.19 -29.82
CA ILE A 375 14.51 -14.38 -30.68
C ILE A 375 15.95 -14.60 -31.14
N ALA A 376 16.70 -13.52 -31.40
CA ALA A 376 18.10 -13.58 -31.80
C ALA A 376 18.98 -14.21 -30.71
N LEU A 377 18.83 -13.79 -29.45
CA LEU A 377 19.55 -14.40 -28.34
C LEU A 377 19.11 -15.86 -28.11
N SER A 378 17.80 -16.12 -28.20
CA SER A 378 17.27 -17.49 -28.10
C SER A 378 17.88 -18.42 -29.15
N TYR A 379 18.02 -17.94 -30.40
CA TYR A 379 18.65 -18.69 -31.49
C TYR A 379 20.10 -19.05 -31.19
N LEU A 380 20.87 -18.12 -30.60
CA LEU A 380 22.24 -18.38 -30.19
C LEU A 380 22.31 -19.41 -29.04
N MET A 381 21.44 -19.31 -28.04
CA MET A 381 21.41 -20.28 -26.94
C MET A 381 21.00 -21.69 -27.41
N ASP A 382 20.09 -21.78 -28.37
CA ASP A 382 19.58 -23.07 -28.86
C ASP A 382 20.55 -23.77 -29.81
N HIS A 383 21.20 -23.02 -30.71
CA HIS A 383 21.98 -23.59 -31.81
C HIS A 383 23.49 -23.38 -31.70
N TYR A 384 23.92 -22.37 -30.94
CA TYR A 384 25.34 -22.00 -30.79
C TYR A 384 25.72 -21.67 -29.34
N PRO A 385 25.35 -22.50 -28.34
CA PRO A 385 25.61 -22.21 -26.93
C PRO A 385 27.10 -22.03 -26.62
N GLU A 386 28.01 -22.61 -27.43
CA GLU A 386 29.46 -22.45 -27.31
C GLU A 386 29.96 -21.00 -27.54
N LEU A 387 29.18 -20.17 -28.23
CA LEU A 387 29.44 -18.73 -28.36
C LEU A 387 29.14 -17.96 -27.06
N LEU A 388 28.49 -18.62 -26.11
CA LEU A 388 28.14 -18.10 -24.80
C LEU A 388 28.78 -18.98 -23.71
N PRO A 389 30.11 -18.89 -23.48
CA PRO A 389 30.81 -19.78 -22.53
C PRO A 389 30.19 -19.80 -21.12
N SER A 390 29.71 -18.64 -20.65
CA SER A 390 29.00 -18.53 -19.37
C SER A 390 27.65 -19.25 -19.34
N PHE A 391 27.02 -19.45 -20.49
CA PHE A 391 25.76 -20.18 -20.61
C PHE A 391 26.00 -21.68 -20.78
N ILE A 392 26.94 -22.11 -21.63
CA ILE A 392 27.17 -23.56 -21.86
C ILE A 392 27.69 -24.28 -20.60
N ASP A 393 28.42 -23.57 -19.73
CA ASP A 393 28.99 -24.10 -18.50
C ASP A 393 27.97 -24.25 -17.35
N LEU A 394 26.74 -23.75 -17.53
CA LEU A 394 25.62 -23.94 -16.62
C LEU A 394 25.13 -25.39 -16.67
N ASP A 395 24.62 -25.88 -15.54
CA ASP A 395 23.96 -27.18 -15.54
C ASP A 395 22.70 -27.17 -16.42
N PRO A 396 22.24 -28.32 -16.94
CA PRO A 396 21.09 -28.35 -17.84
C PRO A 396 19.79 -27.76 -17.25
N VAL A 397 19.62 -27.77 -15.93
CA VAL A 397 18.44 -27.17 -15.28
C VAL A 397 18.56 -25.65 -15.33
N GLU A 398 19.71 -25.11 -14.93
CA GLU A 398 19.97 -23.67 -14.93
C GLU A 398 19.97 -23.07 -16.35
N ARG A 399 20.52 -23.78 -17.34
CA ARG A 399 20.44 -23.36 -18.76
C ARG A 399 19.01 -23.18 -19.21
N ARG A 400 18.12 -24.09 -18.83
CA ARG A 400 16.69 -24.01 -19.19
C ARG A 400 16.03 -22.83 -18.49
N SER A 401 16.31 -22.59 -17.20
CA SER A 401 15.81 -21.43 -16.47
C SER A 401 16.20 -20.12 -17.16
N VAL A 402 17.47 -20.02 -17.56
CA VAL A 402 18.01 -18.86 -18.27
C VAL A 402 17.42 -18.73 -19.66
N GLN A 403 17.34 -19.81 -20.44
CA GLN A 403 16.66 -19.83 -21.73
C GLN A 403 15.23 -19.31 -21.62
N PHE A 404 14.46 -19.82 -20.65
CA PHE A 404 13.09 -19.37 -20.39
C PHE A 404 13.01 -17.85 -20.18
N THR A 405 13.96 -17.25 -19.46
CA THR A 405 13.96 -15.79 -19.24
C THR A 405 14.21 -14.96 -20.49
N GLN A 406 14.89 -15.50 -21.50
CA GLN A 406 15.19 -14.81 -22.76
C GLN A 406 14.27 -15.24 -23.91
N CYS A 407 13.40 -16.23 -23.68
CA CYS A 407 12.41 -16.64 -24.68
C CYS A 407 11.44 -15.49 -24.95
N LYS A 408 10.86 -15.48 -26.17
CA LYS A 408 9.75 -14.59 -26.51
C LYS A 408 8.48 -15.02 -25.76
N LEU A 409 8.36 -14.57 -24.52
CA LEU A 409 7.26 -14.90 -23.62
C LEU A 409 5.94 -14.23 -24.02
N CYS A 410 6.01 -13.20 -24.88
CA CYS A 410 4.87 -12.35 -25.26
C CYS A 410 4.10 -11.80 -24.05
N PHE A 411 4.74 -11.71 -22.88
CA PHE A 411 4.15 -11.24 -21.64
C PHE A 411 4.50 -9.78 -21.43
N ASN A 412 3.56 -8.88 -21.72
CA ASN A 412 3.70 -7.49 -21.34
C ASN A 412 3.17 -7.28 -19.92
N HIS A 413 4.10 -7.05 -19.00
CA HIS A 413 3.75 -6.91 -17.60
C HIS A 413 2.98 -5.60 -17.31
N GLY A 414 3.23 -4.54 -18.09
CA GLY A 414 2.46 -3.29 -18.03
C GLY A 414 0.97 -3.52 -18.29
N TRP A 415 0.66 -4.33 -19.29
CA TRP A 415 -0.72 -4.68 -19.64
C TRP A 415 -1.46 -5.38 -18.49
N PHE A 416 -0.75 -6.23 -17.73
CA PHE A 416 -1.31 -6.89 -16.56
C PHE A 416 -1.54 -5.92 -15.40
N VAL A 417 -0.51 -5.17 -15.01
CA VAL A 417 -0.58 -4.35 -13.78
C VAL A 417 -1.60 -3.22 -13.90
N GLN A 418 -1.80 -2.70 -15.11
CA GLN A 418 -2.79 -1.67 -15.41
C GLN A 418 -4.15 -2.26 -15.80
N ALA A 419 -4.28 -3.59 -15.84
CA ALA A 419 -5.46 -4.31 -16.29
C ALA A 419 -5.99 -3.87 -17.68
N GLU A 420 -5.09 -3.43 -18.55
CA GLU A 420 -5.40 -2.88 -19.87
C GLU A 420 -5.82 -3.96 -20.86
N ALA A 421 -5.19 -5.12 -20.77
CA ALA A 421 -5.41 -6.24 -21.68
C ALA A 421 -6.34 -7.31 -21.09
N PRO A 422 -7.07 -8.05 -21.94
CA PRO A 422 -7.79 -9.23 -21.49
C PRO A 422 -6.80 -10.35 -21.10
N PRO A 423 -7.17 -11.26 -20.19
CA PRO A 423 -6.33 -12.37 -19.74
C PRO A 423 -5.59 -13.12 -20.86
N GLY A 424 -6.27 -13.43 -21.97
CA GLY A 424 -5.70 -14.19 -23.06
C GLY A 424 -4.59 -13.46 -23.83
N ALA A 425 -4.68 -12.13 -23.93
CA ALA A 425 -3.61 -11.33 -24.55
C ALA A 425 -2.36 -11.26 -23.66
N ILE A 426 -2.55 -11.34 -22.34
CA ILE A 426 -1.47 -11.26 -21.36
C ILE A 426 -0.80 -12.63 -21.20
N PHE A 427 -1.60 -13.66 -20.95
CA PHE A 427 -1.10 -14.89 -20.35
C PHE A 427 -1.12 -16.10 -21.28
N THR A 428 -1.90 -16.16 -22.36
CA THR A 428 -2.02 -17.41 -23.15
C THR A 428 -0.67 -17.86 -23.69
N LYS A 429 0.11 -16.97 -24.32
CA LYS A 429 1.45 -17.32 -24.84
C LYS A 429 2.47 -17.58 -23.73
N PHE A 430 2.38 -16.84 -22.63
CA PHE A 430 3.21 -17.06 -21.46
C PHE A 430 2.97 -18.44 -20.85
N ARG A 431 1.69 -18.79 -20.66
CA ARG A 431 1.24 -20.07 -20.14
C ARG A 431 1.53 -21.21 -21.11
N GLU A 432 1.31 -21.03 -22.40
CA GLU A 432 1.74 -21.99 -23.43
C GLU A 432 3.25 -22.24 -23.34
N THR A 433 4.07 -21.24 -23.05
CA THR A 433 5.52 -21.44 -22.87
C THR A 433 5.82 -22.23 -21.60
N ILE A 434 5.10 -22.00 -20.51
CA ILE A 434 5.25 -22.77 -19.26
C ILE A 434 4.75 -24.22 -19.41
N ILE A 435 3.66 -24.43 -20.16
CA ILE A 435 2.96 -25.72 -20.34
C ILE A 435 3.58 -26.55 -21.47
N ARG A 436 3.78 -26.00 -22.67
CA ARG A 436 4.30 -26.74 -23.84
C ARG A 436 5.63 -27.40 -23.54
N ASP A 437 6.40 -26.76 -22.69
CA ASP A 437 7.65 -27.24 -22.14
C ASP A 437 7.45 -28.23 -20.99
N HIS A 438 6.37 -29.01 -20.93
CA HIS A 438 6.11 -30.07 -19.92
C HIS A 438 7.22 -31.13 -19.76
N LYS A 439 8.26 -31.12 -20.61
CA LYS A 439 9.51 -31.89 -20.40
C LYS A 439 10.51 -31.19 -19.46
N SER A 440 10.41 -29.87 -19.34
CA SER A 440 11.17 -29.01 -18.45
C SER A 440 10.33 -28.67 -17.24
N GLU A 441 10.95 -28.87 -16.09
CA GLU A 441 10.43 -28.61 -14.75
C GLU A 441 10.36 -27.08 -14.49
N ILE A 442 9.76 -26.30 -15.42
CA ILE A 442 9.61 -24.84 -15.27
C ILE A 442 8.65 -24.59 -14.11
N GLY A 443 9.19 -24.10 -13.00
CA GLY A 443 8.48 -23.85 -11.76
C GLY A 443 8.38 -22.36 -11.44
N SER A 444 7.88 -22.06 -10.24
CA SER A 444 7.82 -20.69 -9.71
C SER A 444 9.19 -20.01 -9.64
N ARG A 445 10.27 -20.80 -9.45
CA ARG A 445 11.66 -20.29 -9.46
C ARG A 445 12.02 -19.64 -10.79
N ASP A 446 11.63 -20.24 -11.91
CA ASP A 446 11.97 -19.75 -13.26
C ASP A 446 11.19 -18.48 -13.59
N VAL A 447 9.91 -18.43 -13.20
CA VAL A 447 9.08 -17.23 -13.29
C VAL A 447 9.67 -16.09 -12.44
N ALA A 448 10.14 -16.39 -11.22
CA ALA A 448 10.83 -15.40 -10.39
C ALA A 448 12.14 -14.91 -11.03
N LEU A 449 12.92 -15.81 -11.65
CA LEU A 449 14.14 -15.44 -12.37
C LEU A 449 13.82 -14.55 -13.58
N TYR A 450 12.73 -14.80 -14.30
CA TYR A 450 12.25 -13.91 -15.37
C TYR A 450 11.96 -12.50 -14.85
N PHE A 451 11.39 -12.34 -13.65
CA PHE A 451 11.18 -11.00 -13.08
C PHE A 451 12.48 -10.31 -12.68
N VAL A 452 13.47 -11.05 -12.19
CA VAL A 452 14.81 -10.50 -11.96
C VAL A 452 15.41 -10.05 -13.29
N HIS A 453 15.31 -10.84 -14.35
CA HIS A 453 15.71 -10.47 -15.70
C HIS A 453 15.05 -9.17 -16.16
N TRP A 454 13.73 -9.10 -16.10
CA TRP A 454 12.96 -7.93 -16.51
C TRP A 454 13.39 -6.66 -15.76
N LEU A 455 13.60 -6.75 -14.43
CA LEU A 455 14.12 -5.62 -13.65
C LEU A 455 15.52 -5.21 -14.12
N THR A 456 16.39 -6.18 -14.42
CA THR A 456 17.75 -5.88 -14.91
C THR A 456 17.78 -5.31 -16.31
N ASP A 457 16.92 -5.78 -17.23
CA ASP A 457 16.79 -5.25 -18.59
C ASP A 457 16.24 -3.81 -18.55
N LEU A 458 15.22 -3.57 -17.73
CA LEU A 458 14.67 -2.23 -17.57
C LEU A 458 15.69 -1.24 -16.98
N ALA A 459 16.57 -1.72 -16.08
CA ALA A 459 17.73 -0.96 -15.58
C ALA A 459 18.79 -0.73 -16.67
N GLY A 460 19.06 -1.75 -17.49
CA GLY A 460 20.08 -1.74 -18.55
C GLY A 460 19.73 -0.87 -19.75
N ALA A 461 18.44 -0.57 -19.94
CA ALA A 461 17.97 0.35 -20.97
C ALA A 461 18.51 1.80 -20.85
N GLU A 462 19.19 2.14 -19.75
CA GLU A 462 19.95 3.38 -19.61
C GLU A 462 21.46 3.07 -19.63
N PRO A 463 22.28 3.86 -20.35
CA PRO A 463 23.68 3.52 -20.65
C PRO A 463 24.61 3.51 -19.44
N THR A 464 24.15 3.96 -18.26
CA THR A 464 24.96 3.99 -17.04
C THR A 464 24.23 3.30 -15.90
N PRO A 465 24.94 2.61 -14.98
CA PRO A 465 24.33 1.99 -13.80
C PRO A 465 23.51 2.99 -12.96
N LEU A 466 24.00 4.23 -12.83
CA LEU A 466 23.29 5.30 -12.13
C LEU A 466 22.02 5.73 -12.89
N GLY A 467 22.08 5.83 -14.22
CA GLY A 467 20.92 6.12 -15.06
C GLY A 467 19.85 5.02 -14.96
N GLY A 468 20.26 3.75 -14.89
CA GLY A 468 19.35 2.62 -14.68
C GLY A 468 18.64 2.69 -13.33
N CYS A 469 19.39 2.96 -12.25
CA CYS A 469 18.81 3.21 -10.93
C CYS A 469 17.89 4.44 -10.92
N GLU A 470 18.30 5.53 -11.56
CA GLU A 470 17.51 6.75 -11.72
C GLU A 470 16.19 6.49 -12.46
N LYS A 471 16.19 5.60 -13.46
CA LYS A 471 14.95 5.22 -14.14
C LYS A 471 13.91 4.67 -13.18
N PHE A 472 14.30 3.81 -12.24
CA PHE A 472 13.38 3.28 -11.22
C PHE A 472 12.98 4.28 -10.13
N VAL A 473 13.88 5.21 -9.78
CA VAL A 473 13.67 6.14 -8.66
C VAL A 473 12.99 7.44 -9.09
N ILE A 474 13.29 7.93 -10.30
CA ILE A 474 12.88 9.24 -10.80
C ILE A 474 11.90 9.12 -11.97
N LYS A 475 12.19 8.26 -12.98
CA LYS A 475 11.39 8.22 -14.22
C LYS A 475 10.18 7.29 -14.13
N PHE A 476 10.25 6.23 -13.31
CA PHE A 476 9.16 5.28 -13.14
C PHE A 476 8.25 5.76 -12.01
N PRO A 477 6.96 6.01 -12.26
CA PRO A 477 6.08 6.45 -11.20
C PRO A 477 6.01 5.38 -10.11
N LEU A 478 6.35 5.74 -8.87
CA LEU A 478 6.41 4.82 -7.73
C LEU A 478 5.15 3.96 -7.55
N PRO A 479 3.90 4.49 -7.73
CA PRO A 479 2.70 3.66 -7.66
C PRO A 479 2.67 2.53 -8.68
N VAL A 480 3.23 2.78 -9.87
CA VAL A 480 3.32 1.79 -10.95
C VAL A 480 4.36 0.73 -10.59
N LEU A 481 5.56 1.13 -10.16
CA LEU A 481 6.60 0.19 -9.70
C LEU A 481 6.10 -0.70 -8.56
N ASN A 482 5.40 -0.13 -7.59
CA ASN A 482 4.79 -0.89 -6.50
C ASN A 482 3.75 -1.89 -7.02
N SER A 483 2.95 -1.51 -8.02
CA SER A 483 1.98 -2.42 -8.65
C SER A 483 2.69 -3.57 -9.37
N PHE A 484 3.80 -3.30 -10.06
CA PHE A 484 4.66 -4.35 -10.65
C PHE A 484 5.15 -5.33 -9.59
N LEU A 485 5.82 -4.86 -8.55
CA LEU A 485 6.38 -5.73 -7.50
C LEU A 485 5.27 -6.56 -6.81
N LYS A 486 4.14 -5.95 -6.51
CA LYS A 486 3.00 -6.63 -5.86
C LYS A 486 2.31 -7.64 -6.77
N SER A 487 2.42 -7.47 -8.09
CA SER A 487 1.80 -8.38 -9.05
C SER A 487 2.58 -9.70 -9.24
N PHE A 488 3.85 -9.77 -8.84
CA PHE A 488 4.71 -10.96 -9.04
C PHE A 488 4.07 -12.22 -8.43
N LYS A 489 3.58 -12.12 -7.19
CA LYS A 489 2.88 -13.22 -6.48
C LYS A 489 1.61 -13.72 -7.18
N PHE A 490 1.05 -12.96 -8.13
CA PHE A 490 -0.09 -13.38 -8.93
C PHE A 490 0.37 -14.01 -10.24
N VAL A 491 1.38 -13.43 -10.91
CA VAL A 491 1.91 -14.03 -12.14
C VAL A 491 2.50 -15.41 -11.87
N GLU A 492 3.17 -15.62 -10.73
CA GLU A 492 3.65 -16.94 -10.30
C GLU A 492 2.54 -18.01 -10.25
N LYS A 493 1.29 -17.60 -9.98
CA LYS A 493 0.15 -18.51 -9.91
C LYS A 493 -0.30 -19.04 -11.28
N ILE A 494 0.20 -18.48 -12.39
CA ILE A 494 -0.14 -18.97 -13.73
C ILE A 494 0.30 -20.43 -13.96
N ALA A 495 1.26 -20.91 -13.16
CA ALA A 495 1.69 -22.30 -13.17
C ALA A 495 0.60 -23.26 -12.65
N THR A 496 -0.31 -22.79 -11.79
CA THR A 496 -1.33 -23.63 -11.14
C THR A 496 -2.76 -23.17 -11.33
N HIS A 497 -2.97 -21.96 -11.86
CA HIS A 497 -4.29 -21.36 -12.12
C HIS A 497 -4.42 -21.02 -13.60
N THR A 498 -5.65 -20.82 -14.05
CA THR A 498 -5.94 -20.31 -15.39
C THR A 498 -5.60 -18.83 -15.52
N GLU A 499 -5.42 -18.38 -16.76
CA GLU A 499 -5.19 -16.98 -17.14
C GLU A 499 -6.25 -16.06 -16.51
N THR A 500 -7.52 -16.47 -16.56
CA THR A 500 -8.65 -15.68 -16.08
C THR A 500 -8.68 -15.62 -14.55
N GLU A 501 -8.42 -16.74 -13.86
CA GLU A 501 -8.35 -16.77 -12.39
C GLU A 501 -7.20 -15.89 -11.86
N VAL A 502 -6.03 -15.92 -12.50
CA VAL A 502 -4.89 -15.06 -12.12
C VAL A 502 -5.27 -13.58 -12.25
N MET A 503 -5.89 -13.20 -13.37
CA MET A 503 -6.37 -11.84 -13.58
C MET A 503 -7.41 -11.43 -12.55
N GLN A 504 -8.39 -12.29 -12.27
CA GLN A 504 -9.46 -12.01 -11.31
C GLN A 504 -8.90 -11.78 -9.89
N GLN A 505 -8.02 -12.67 -9.43
CA GLN A 505 -7.40 -12.54 -8.11
C GLN A 505 -6.59 -11.25 -7.99
N TYR A 506 -5.89 -10.86 -9.05
CA TYR A 506 -5.16 -9.60 -9.09
C TYR A 506 -6.11 -8.40 -9.02
N LEU A 507 -7.18 -8.38 -9.81
CA LEU A 507 -8.19 -7.32 -9.80
C LEU A 507 -8.82 -7.12 -8.42
N GLN A 508 -9.23 -8.22 -7.76
CA GLN A 508 -9.78 -8.17 -6.41
C GLN A 508 -8.77 -7.64 -5.39
N TYR A 509 -7.51 -8.08 -5.47
CA TYR A 509 -6.44 -7.57 -4.62
C TYR A 509 -6.20 -6.07 -4.82
N ARG A 510 -6.16 -5.60 -6.07
CA ARG A 510 -6.00 -4.18 -6.39
C ARG A 510 -7.15 -3.34 -5.84
N TRP A 511 -8.37 -3.86 -5.87
CA TRP A 511 -9.51 -3.20 -5.24
C TRP A 511 -9.37 -3.10 -3.73
N THR A 512 -9.06 -4.21 -3.05
CA THR A 512 -8.90 -4.22 -1.59
C THR A 512 -7.81 -3.25 -1.14
N GLU A 513 -6.66 -3.24 -1.81
CA GLU A 513 -5.58 -2.30 -1.51
C GLU A 513 -6.00 -0.84 -1.70
N ALA A 514 -6.77 -0.55 -2.75
CA ALA A 514 -7.29 0.80 -2.95
C ALA A 514 -8.33 1.18 -1.87
N ALA A 515 -9.17 0.24 -1.44
CA ALA A 515 -10.17 0.46 -0.40
C ALA A 515 -9.56 0.68 1.00
N GLU A 516 -8.36 0.15 1.26
CA GLU A 516 -7.59 0.46 2.48
C GLU A 516 -7.16 1.93 2.53
N LEU A 517 -6.88 2.54 1.36
CA LEU A 517 -6.51 3.95 1.23
C LEU A 517 -7.73 4.87 1.12
N ASP A 518 -8.77 4.41 0.42
CA ASP A 518 -10.03 5.13 0.22
C ASP A 518 -11.21 4.26 0.68
N GLN A 519 -11.64 4.49 1.92
CA GLN A 519 -12.73 3.75 2.55
C GLN A 519 -14.06 3.87 1.78
N SER A 520 -14.22 4.85 0.89
CA SER A 520 -15.43 5.01 0.08
C SER A 520 -15.63 3.89 -0.96
N LEU A 521 -14.55 3.19 -1.35
CA LEU A 521 -14.62 2.09 -2.30
C LEU A 521 -15.28 0.82 -1.71
N GLY A 522 -15.16 0.60 -0.39
CA GLY A 522 -15.75 -0.56 0.28
C GLY A 522 -15.21 -1.92 -0.21
N ILE A 523 -16.06 -2.96 -0.16
CA ILE A 523 -15.72 -4.31 -0.63
C ILE A 523 -15.62 -4.35 -2.17
N PRO A 524 -14.85 -5.31 -2.76
CA PRO A 524 -14.83 -5.51 -4.19
C PRO A 524 -16.24 -5.60 -4.81
N PRO A 525 -16.50 -4.92 -5.93
CA PRO A 525 -17.83 -4.86 -6.51
C PRO A 525 -18.26 -6.25 -6.99
N THR A 526 -19.58 -6.46 -7.02
CA THR A 526 -20.23 -7.65 -7.56
C THR A 526 -21.30 -7.22 -8.56
N GLY A 527 -21.67 -8.11 -9.48
CA GLY A 527 -22.65 -7.86 -10.54
C GLY A 527 -22.00 -7.60 -11.89
N ASP A 528 -22.84 -7.20 -12.85
CA ASP A 528 -22.48 -7.07 -14.27
C ASP A 528 -21.37 -6.05 -14.55
N ASP A 529 -21.14 -5.09 -13.65
CA ASP A 529 -20.12 -4.05 -13.79
C ASP A 529 -18.87 -4.26 -12.93
N ALA A 530 -18.76 -5.39 -12.24
CA ALA A 530 -17.67 -5.64 -11.29
C ALA A 530 -16.29 -5.68 -11.97
N VAL A 531 -16.14 -6.50 -13.02
CA VAL A 531 -14.86 -6.61 -13.74
C VAL A 531 -14.45 -5.27 -14.35
N VAL A 532 -15.37 -4.55 -15.01
CA VAL A 532 -15.04 -3.25 -15.61
C VAL A 532 -14.63 -2.23 -14.55
N LYS A 533 -15.32 -2.13 -13.41
CA LYS A 533 -14.93 -1.22 -12.31
C LYS A 533 -13.54 -1.54 -11.78
N MET A 534 -13.22 -2.82 -11.53
CA MET A 534 -11.90 -3.20 -11.04
C MET A 534 -10.80 -2.93 -12.08
N ARG A 535 -11.07 -3.15 -13.38
CA ARG A 535 -10.13 -2.82 -14.46
C ARG A 535 -9.93 -1.31 -14.58
N LEU A 536 -11.00 -0.51 -14.57
CA LEU A 536 -10.94 0.96 -14.61
C LEU A 536 -10.16 1.53 -13.43
N LEU A 537 -10.31 0.96 -12.22
CA LEU A 537 -9.50 1.31 -11.06
C LEU A 537 -8.00 1.13 -11.34
N CYS A 538 -7.60 -0.01 -11.92
CA CYS A 538 -6.20 -0.28 -12.25
C CYS A 538 -5.67 0.61 -13.38
N MET A 539 -6.49 0.88 -14.41
CA MET A 539 -6.12 1.71 -15.55
C MET A 539 -5.96 3.19 -15.14
N ALA A 540 -6.87 3.72 -14.33
CA ALA A 540 -6.90 5.13 -13.93
C ALA A 540 -5.86 5.48 -12.87
N GLN A 541 -5.37 4.51 -12.10
CA GLN A 541 -4.34 4.68 -11.08
C GLN A 541 -4.66 5.85 -10.12
N GLY A 542 -3.86 6.93 -10.13
CA GLY A 542 -4.07 8.10 -9.27
C GLY A 542 -5.41 8.80 -9.47
N ASN A 543 -6.09 8.56 -10.60
CA ASN A 543 -7.41 9.11 -10.90
C ASN A 543 -8.57 8.13 -10.67
N ALA A 544 -8.32 6.98 -10.02
CA ALA A 544 -9.33 5.92 -9.86
C ALA A 544 -10.64 6.43 -9.25
N ALA A 545 -10.59 7.23 -8.17
CA ALA A 545 -11.79 7.77 -7.53
C ALA A 545 -12.60 8.67 -8.47
N ALA A 546 -11.94 9.53 -9.25
CA ALA A 546 -12.62 10.41 -10.20
C ALA A 546 -13.26 9.62 -11.36
N VAL A 547 -12.56 8.61 -11.89
CA VAL A 547 -13.08 7.75 -12.96
C VAL A 547 -14.25 6.90 -12.46
N LEU A 548 -14.14 6.31 -11.28
CA LEU A 548 -15.22 5.50 -10.69
C LEU A 548 -16.44 6.35 -10.31
N LYS A 549 -16.26 7.59 -9.84
CA LYS A 549 -17.36 8.53 -9.67
C LYS A 549 -18.00 8.93 -11.00
N GLY A 550 -17.19 9.09 -12.04
CA GLY A 550 -17.66 9.36 -13.39
C GLY A 550 -18.46 8.21 -14.01
N TRP A 551 -18.17 6.96 -13.63
CA TRP A 551 -18.86 5.75 -14.11
C TRP A 551 -20.37 5.84 -13.92
N ASP A 552 -20.84 6.33 -12.78
CA ASP A 552 -22.28 6.41 -12.48
C ASP A 552 -23.02 7.40 -13.39
N SER A 553 -22.29 8.34 -14.00
CA SER A 553 -22.81 9.31 -14.96
C SER A 553 -22.68 8.87 -16.42
N VAL A 554 -22.10 7.69 -16.68
CA VAL A 554 -22.01 7.13 -18.04
C VAL A 554 -23.39 6.59 -18.45
N PRO A 555 -23.88 6.91 -19.66
CA PRO A 555 -25.14 6.35 -20.17
C PRO A 555 -25.16 4.83 -20.11
N THR A 556 -26.33 4.24 -19.85
CA THR A 556 -26.46 2.78 -19.71
C THR A 556 -25.94 2.01 -20.93
N GLU A 557 -26.22 2.50 -22.13
CA GLU A 557 -25.73 1.89 -23.39
C GLU A 557 -24.19 1.90 -23.51
N ASP A 558 -23.53 2.97 -23.03
CA ASP A 558 -22.07 3.06 -22.98
C ASP A 558 -21.50 2.12 -21.90
N ARG A 559 -22.17 2.01 -20.74
CA ARG A 559 -21.79 1.08 -19.68
C ARG A 559 -21.92 -0.38 -20.13
N GLU A 560 -23.00 -0.75 -20.79
CA GLU A 560 -23.22 -2.12 -21.29
C GLU A 560 -22.11 -2.57 -22.25
N VAL A 561 -21.67 -1.68 -23.16
CA VAL A 561 -20.53 -1.95 -24.05
C VAL A 561 -19.26 -2.17 -23.24
N LEU A 562 -18.94 -1.28 -22.30
CA LEU A 562 -17.74 -1.39 -21.48
C LEU A 562 -17.76 -2.65 -20.59
N CYS A 563 -18.89 -2.95 -19.94
CA CYS A 563 -19.08 -4.15 -19.13
C CYS A 563 -18.88 -5.42 -19.96
N THR A 564 -19.50 -5.49 -21.13
CA THR A 564 -19.43 -6.66 -22.01
C THR A 564 -18.01 -6.86 -22.54
N GLU A 565 -17.43 -5.83 -23.15
CA GLU A 565 -16.14 -5.94 -23.85
C GLU A 565 -14.96 -6.10 -22.89
N MET A 566 -14.97 -5.40 -21.74
CA MET A 566 -13.91 -5.55 -20.75
C MET A 566 -14.01 -6.85 -19.92
N SER A 567 -15.13 -7.57 -20.01
CA SER A 567 -15.31 -8.88 -19.37
C SER A 567 -14.91 -10.05 -20.27
N ARG A 568 -14.71 -9.85 -21.58
CA ARG A 568 -14.26 -10.91 -22.49
C ARG A 568 -12.80 -11.30 -22.17
N THR A 569 -12.57 -12.59 -21.95
CA THR A 569 -11.27 -13.09 -21.46
C THR A 569 -10.23 -13.24 -22.56
N GLY A 570 -10.65 -13.52 -23.79
CA GLY A 570 -9.74 -13.91 -24.88
C GLY A 570 -9.19 -15.34 -24.71
N CYS A 571 -9.77 -16.14 -23.82
CA CYS A 571 -9.36 -17.50 -23.50
C CYS A 571 -10.48 -18.48 -23.85
N MET A 572 -10.17 -19.58 -24.54
CA MET A 572 -11.17 -20.62 -24.84
C MET A 572 -11.66 -21.28 -23.55
N GLY A 573 -12.99 -21.31 -23.36
CA GLY A 573 -13.61 -22.02 -22.25
C GLY A 573 -13.35 -21.42 -20.86
N GLN A 574 -12.86 -20.18 -20.77
CA GLN A 574 -12.67 -19.48 -19.51
C GLN A 574 -13.53 -18.22 -19.44
N SER A 575 -14.14 -18.00 -18.28
CA SER A 575 -14.85 -16.78 -17.91
C SER A 575 -14.43 -16.37 -16.51
N PHE A 576 -14.60 -15.09 -16.17
CA PHE A 576 -14.58 -14.66 -14.79
C PHE A 576 -15.77 -15.30 -14.03
N ASP A 577 -15.75 -15.23 -12.70
CA ASP A 577 -16.83 -15.74 -11.86
C ASP A 577 -18.18 -15.16 -12.31
N SER A 578 -19.20 -16.01 -12.31
CA SER A 578 -20.52 -15.66 -12.85
C SER A 578 -21.21 -14.52 -12.11
N CYS A 579 -20.78 -14.20 -10.89
CA CYS A 579 -21.26 -13.06 -10.11
C CYS A 579 -20.54 -11.74 -10.42
N LEU A 580 -19.55 -11.73 -11.31
CA LEU A 580 -18.71 -10.57 -11.63
C LEU A 580 -18.86 -10.05 -13.07
N VAL A 581 -19.62 -10.77 -13.91
CA VAL A 581 -19.72 -10.47 -15.34
C VAL A 581 -21.15 -10.48 -15.85
N PRO A 582 -21.45 -9.71 -16.91
CA PRO A 582 -22.76 -9.73 -17.53
C PRO A 582 -23.13 -11.13 -18.02
N LYS A 583 -24.39 -11.50 -17.82
CA LYS A 583 -24.93 -12.80 -18.24
C LYS A 583 -24.72 -13.07 -19.74
N ILE A 584 -24.79 -12.04 -20.59
CA ILE A 584 -24.56 -12.16 -22.04
C ILE A 584 -23.15 -12.70 -22.39
N VAL A 585 -22.14 -12.36 -21.59
CA VAL A 585 -20.75 -12.84 -21.81
C VAL A 585 -20.63 -14.33 -21.45
N LEU A 586 -21.38 -14.78 -20.45
CA LEU A 586 -21.41 -16.19 -20.01
C LEU A 586 -22.22 -17.07 -20.96
N ASP A 587 -23.41 -16.61 -21.32
CA ASP A 587 -24.36 -17.38 -22.14
C ASP A 587 -23.92 -17.47 -23.61
N SER A 588 -23.15 -16.49 -24.09
CA SER A 588 -22.71 -16.38 -25.49
C SER A 588 -21.22 -16.06 -25.60
N PRO A 589 -20.33 -17.03 -25.29
CA PRO A 589 -18.90 -16.84 -25.41
C PRO A 589 -18.54 -16.58 -26.87
N ALA A 590 -18.10 -15.35 -27.15
CA ALA A 590 -17.67 -14.92 -28.47
C ALA A 590 -16.45 -14.01 -28.38
N GLY A 591 -15.70 -13.91 -29.47
CA GLY A 591 -14.57 -12.99 -29.57
C GLY A 591 -14.49 -12.30 -30.95
N PRO A 592 -13.37 -11.61 -31.25
CA PRO A 592 -12.18 -11.51 -30.41
C PRO A 592 -12.41 -10.67 -29.15
N ALA A 593 -11.55 -10.85 -28.14
CA ALA A 593 -11.41 -9.90 -27.06
C ALA A 593 -10.50 -8.73 -27.47
N PHE A 594 -10.74 -7.54 -26.95
CA PHE A 594 -10.00 -6.33 -27.35
C PHE A 594 -9.02 -5.88 -26.27
N LEU A 595 -7.81 -5.54 -26.70
CA LEU A 595 -6.80 -4.84 -25.91
C LEU A 595 -6.75 -3.40 -26.41
N ILE A 596 -7.17 -2.43 -25.59
CA ILE A 596 -7.09 -1.01 -25.96
C ILE A 596 -5.76 -0.45 -25.51
N TYR A 597 -4.77 -0.45 -26.41
CA TYR A 597 -3.39 -0.05 -26.12
C TYR A 597 -3.28 1.47 -25.98
N TYR A 598 -2.73 1.91 -24.84
CA TYR A 598 -2.77 3.24 -24.24
C TYR A 598 -4.08 3.64 -23.54
N GLY A 599 -4.97 2.69 -23.25
CA GLY A 599 -6.16 2.93 -22.43
C GLY A 599 -5.86 3.56 -21.06
N PRO A 600 -4.89 3.06 -20.28
CA PRO A 600 -4.49 3.64 -19.00
C PRO A 600 -3.98 5.08 -19.14
N ALA A 601 -3.12 5.35 -20.12
CA ALA A 601 -2.60 6.70 -20.36
C ALA A 601 -3.73 7.69 -20.69
N PHE A 602 -4.73 7.24 -21.47
CA PHE A 602 -5.92 8.03 -21.76
C PHE A 602 -6.76 8.32 -20.51
N LEU A 603 -6.90 7.38 -19.56
CA LEU A 603 -7.64 7.62 -18.31
C LEU A 603 -6.84 8.35 -17.23
N GLN A 604 -5.51 8.31 -17.29
CA GLN A 604 -4.63 9.01 -16.36
C GLN A 604 -4.44 10.49 -16.73
N ASN A 605 -4.58 10.84 -18.01
CA ASN A 605 -4.47 12.21 -18.47
C ASN A 605 -5.81 12.96 -18.42
N LEU A 606 -6.53 12.95 -17.28
CA LEU A 606 -7.84 13.62 -17.18
C LEU A 606 -7.72 15.14 -17.30
N GLY A 607 -6.76 15.77 -16.63
CA GLY A 607 -6.71 17.23 -16.52
C GLY A 607 -8.04 17.79 -15.97
N SER A 608 -8.67 18.69 -16.72
CA SER A 608 -10.00 19.24 -16.42
C SER A 608 -11.15 18.51 -17.13
N ASP A 609 -10.88 17.40 -17.81
CA ASP A 609 -11.89 16.68 -18.58
C ASP A 609 -12.85 15.90 -17.68
N SER A 610 -14.10 15.77 -18.16
CA SER A 610 -15.09 14.91 -17.53
C SER A 610 -14.69 13.43 -17.65
N PRO A 611 -14.54 12.69 -16.53
CA PRO A 611 -14.23 11.26 -16.59
C PRO A 611 -15.30 10.45 -17.30
N SER A 612 -16.59 10.80 -17.12
CA SER A 612 -17.69 10.11 -17.80
C SER A 612 -17.57 10.25 -19.32
N MET A 613 -17.20 11.44 -19.82
CA MET A 613 -17.01 11.65 -21.26
C MET A 613 -15.83 10.88 -21.83
N ARG A 614 -14.72 10.74 -21.09
CA ARG A 614 -13.61 9.86 -21.51
C ARG A 614 -14.05 8.40 -21.60
N LEU A 615 -14.84 7.92 -20.64
CA LEU A 615 -15.39 6.57 -20.66
C LEU A 615 -16.33 6.35 -21.86
N ARG A 616 -17.12 7.35 -22.25
CA ARG A 616 -17.96 7.29 -23.47
C ARG A 616 -17.13 7.18 -24.74
N ILE A 617 -16.03 7.93 -24.86
CA ILE A 617 -15.09 7.79 -25.99
C ILE A 617 -14.49 6.38 -26.01
N LEU A 618 -14.12 5.84 -24.84
CA LEU A 618 -13.60 4.48 -24.75
C LEU A 618 -14.65 3.44 -25.17
N ALA A 619 -15.91 3.60 -24.76
CA ALA A 619 -17.02 2.76 -25.21
C ALA A 619 -17.20 2.83 -26.74
N GLU A 620 -17.06 4.01 -27.31
CA GLU A 620 -17.15 4.21 -28.76
C GLU A 620 -16.02 3.52 -29.54
N VAL A 621 -14.79 3.53 -28.99
CA VAL A 621 -13.67 2.76 -29.55
C VAL A 621 -14.00 1.26 -29.57
N TYR A 622 -14.61 0.74 -28.50
CA TYR A 622 -15.04 -0.66 -28.46
C TYR A 622 -16.16 -0.98 -29.46
N ARG A 623 -17.16 -0.11 -29.64
CA ARG A 623 -18.21 -0.28 -30.67
C ARG A 623 -17.61 -0.34 -32.08
N CYS A 624 -16.77 0.64 -32.41
CA CYS A 624 -16.08 0.68 -33.69
C CYS A 624 -15.23 -0.58 -33.91
N ALA A 625 -14.53 -1.06 -32.88
CA ALA A 625 -13.77 -2.30 -32.95
C ALA A 625 -14.68 -3.51 -33.19
N ARG A 626 -15.84 -3.56 -32.53
CA ARG A 626 -16.80 -4.66 -32.70
C ARG A 626 -17.41 -4.70 -34.11
N GLU A 627 -17.64 -3.56 -34.74
CA GLU A 627 -18.06 -3.48 -36.15
C GLU A 627 -16.97 -4.01 -37.11
N LEU A 628 -15.69 -3.72 -36.85
CA LEU A 628 -14.57 -4.22 -37.65
C LEU A 628 -14.24 -5.71 -37.40
N TRP A 629 -14.58 -6.21 -36.21
CA TRP A 629 -14.43 -7.60 -35.81
C TRP A 629 -15.71 -8.11 -35.12
N PRO A 630 -16.74 -8.46 -35.93
CA PRO A 630 -18.00 -9.00 -35.42
C PRO A 630 -17.79 -10.22 -34.52
N GLU A 631 -18.70 -10.39 -33.57
CA GLU A 631 -18.67 -11.50 -32.62
C GLU A 631 -18.69 -12.84 -33.35
N ALA A 632 -17.74 -13.70 -33.02
CA ALA A 632 -17.71 -15.06 -33.52
C ALA A 632 -17.16 -16.02 -32.46
N VAL A 633 -17.82 -17.17 -32.29
CA VAL A 633 -17.40 -18.23 -31.36
C VAL A 633 -16.00 -18.75 -31.72
N VAL A 634 -15.69 -18.86 -33.01
CA VAL A 634 -14.36 -19.28 -33.49
C VAL A 634 -13.23 -18.31 -33.11
N ARG A 635 -13.56 -17.09 -32.66
CA ARG A 635 -12.61 -16.05 -32.25
C ARG A 635 -12.54 -15.85 -30.73
N VAL A 636 -13.17 -16.72 -29.92
CA VAL A 636 -13.13 -16.60 -28.44
C VAL A 636 -11.71 -16.58 -27.89
N ALA A 637 -10.81 -17.39 -28.47
CA ALA A 637 -9.42 -17.50 -28.05
C ALA A 637 -8.47 -16.56 -28.79
N THR A 638 -9.00 -15.51 -29.44
CA THR A 638 -8.18 -14.53 -30.16
C THR A 638 -8.36 -13.14 -29.58
N THR A 639 -7.32 -12.34 -29.73
CA THR A 639 -7.26 -10.97 -29.22
C THR A 639 -6.87 -10.02 -30.34
N VAL A 640 -7.47 -8.83 -30.33
CA VAL A 640 -7.15 -7.75 -31.27
C VAL A 640 -6.65 -6.54 -30.47
N GLN A 641 -5.52 -5.99 -30.89
CA GLN A 641 -4.91 -4.80 -30.31
C GLN A 641 -5.42 -3.54 -31.03
N ILE A 642 -6.06 -2.66 -30.27
CA ILE A 642 -6.58 -1.38 -30.74
C ILE A 642 -5.69 -0.28 -30.17
N ARG A 643 -4.89 0.36 -31.02
CA ARG A 643 -3.97 1.41 -30.59
C ARG A 643 -4.64 2.78 -30.59
N ILE A 644 -4.64 3.45 -29.43
CA ILE A 644 -5.21 4.78 -29.26
C ILE A 644 -4.13 5.86 -28.99
N ASP A 645 -2.92 5.65 -29.50
CA ASP A 645 -1.77 6.53 -29.25
C ASP A 645 -1.98 7.98 -29.72
N THR A 646 -2.81 8.20 -30.72
CA THR A 646 -3.12 9.54 -31.24
C THR A 646 -4.02 10.36 -30.31
N ILE A 647 -4.81 9.71 -29.44
CA ILE A 647 -5.74 10.39 -28.52
C ILE A 647 -5.34 10.28 -27.04
N LYS A 648 -4.40 9.39 -26.68
CA LYS A 648 -4.01 9.14 -25.27
C LYS A 648 -3.63 10.41 -24.49
N GLY A 649 -2.98 11.36 -25.17
CA GLY A 649 -2.47 12.60 -24.58
C GLY A 649 -3.35 13.82 -24.82
N LEU A 650 -4.44 13.69 -25.58
CA LEU A 650 -5.31 14.83 -25.92
C LEU A 650 -6.35 15.08 -24.82
N SER A 651 -6.68 16.35 -24.60
CA SER A 651 -7.87 16.75 -23.85
C SER A 651 -9.14 16.52 -24.67
N LEU A 652 -10.31 16.47 -24.02
CA LEU A 652 -11.60 16.42 -24.72
C LEU A 652 -11.80 17.63 -25.64
N SER A 653 -11.29 18.80 -25.24
CA SER A 653 -11.29 20.00 -26.07
C SER A 653 -10.44 19.82 -27.33
N GLY A 654 -9.27 19.18 -27.25
CA GLY A 654 -8.41 18.90 -28.40
C GLY A 654 -9.02 17.87 -29.37
N ILE A 655 -9.68 16.83 -28.84
CA ILE A 655 -10.43 15.86 -29.65
C ILE A 655 -11.58 16.58 -30.39
N LYS A 656 -12.33 17.43 -29.68
CA LYS A 656 -13.43 18.23 -30.24
C LYS A 656 -12.96 19.26 -31.27
N GLU A 657 -11.84 19.93 -31.03
CA GLU A 657 -11.27 20.93 -31.93
C GLU A 657 -10.91 20.32 -33.29
N ALA A 658 -10.38 19.09 -33.31
CA ALA A 658 -10.12 18.38 -34.56
C ALA A 658 -11.41 18.21 -35.39
N VAL A 659 -12.52 17.84 -34.74
CA VAL A 659 -13.83 17.71 -35.40
C VAL A 659 -14.35 19.04 -35.91
N LEU A 660 -14.21 20.11 -35.11
CA LEU A 660 -14.61 21.46 -35.52
C LEU A 660 -13.80 22.00 -36.70
N LYS A 661 -12.55 21.54 -36.86
CA LYS A 661 -11.70 21.83 -38.03
C LYS A 661 -12.06 21.01 -39.28
N GLY A 662 -13.08 20.15 -39.18
CA GLY A 662 -13.52 19.28 -40.27
C GLY A 662 -12.68 18.01 -40.43
N ASP A 663 -11.85 17.66 -39.46
CA ASP A 663 -11.24 16.33 -39.42
C ASP A 663 -12.17 15.33 -38.72
N LEU A 664 -11.90 14.05 -38.92
CA LEU A 664 -12.63 12.94 -38.33
C LEU A 664 -11.68 12.08 -37.50
N TRP A 665 -12.20 11.48 -36.44
CA TRP A 665 -11.51 10.40 -35.73
C TRP A 665 -12.01 9.08 -36.28
N ILE A 666 -11.10 8.25 -36.76
CA ILE A 666 -11.45 6.95 -37.36
C ILE A 666 -10.65 5.83 -36.70
N LEU A 667 -11.25 4.65 -36.60
CA LEU A 667 -10.58 3.41 -36.27
C LEU A 667 -10.29 2.67 -37.58
N THR A 668 -9.02 2.60 -37.95
CA THR A 668 -8.59 1.95 -39.19
C THR A 668 -8.05 0.55 -38.90
N LYS A 669 -8.61 -0.47 -39.56
CA LYS A 669 -8.08 -1.83 -39.51
C LYS A 669 -6.79 -1.91 -40.32
N HIS A 670 -5.68 -2.22 -39.65
CA HIS A 670 -4.37 -2.32 -40.29
C HIS A 670 -4.08 -3.76 -40.74
N ASN A 671 -4.38 -4.73 -39.89
CA ASN A 671 -4.32 -6.16 -40.21
C ASN A 671 -5.43 -6.91 -39.44
N GLN A 672 -5.36 -8.25 -39.35
CA GLN A 672 -6.41 -9.02 -38.68
C GLN A 672 -6.35 -8.94 -37.15
N THR A 673 -5.23 -8.50 -36.58
CA THR A 673 -4.97 -8.48 -35.15
C THR A 673 -4.75 -7.07 -34.60
N GLU A 674 -4.71 -6.05 -35.45
CA GLU A 674 -4.38 -4.68 -35.06
C GLU A 674 -5.24 -3.62 -35.78
N ALA A 675 -5.57 -2.58 -35.01
CA ALA A 675 -6.24 -1.37 -35.47
C ALA A 675 -5.60 -0.13 -34.85
N PHE A 676 -5.81 1.03 -35.48
CA PHE A 676 -5.32 2.32 -35.00
C PHE A 676 -6.45 3.34 -35.00
N VAL A 677 -6.62 4.04 -33.88
CA VAL A 677 -7.37 5.30 -33.88
C VAL A 677 -6.47 6.37 -34.45
N GLU A 678 -6.92 7.04 -35.51
CA GLU A 678 -6.18 8.10 -36.17
C GLU A 678 -7.08 9.27 -36.57
N ARG A 679 -6.48 10.46 -36.58
CA ARG A 679 -7.10 11.66 -37.14
C ARG A 679 -6.99 11.60 -38.66
N SER A 680 -8.11 11.80 -39.35
CA SER A 680 -8.21 11.69 -40.80
C SER A 680 -9.03 12.84 -41.37
N SER A 681 -8.54 13.46 -42.44
CA SER A 681 -9.34 14.43 -43.20
C SER A 681 -10.27 13.71 -44.17
N TYR A 682 -11.33 14.37 -44.64
CA TYR A 682 -12.22 13.83 -45.68
C TYR A 682 -11.46 13.33 -46.93
N LYS A 683 -10.36 13.99 -47.31
CA LYS A 683 -9.52 13.55 -48.43
C LYS A 683 -8.84 12.21 -48.16
N LYS A 684 -8.35 11.98 -46.93
CA LYS A 684 -7.75 10.70 -46.53
C LYS A 684 -8.82 9.62 -46.38
N LEU A 685 -10.01 9.97 -45.89
CA LEU A 685 -11.17 9.08 -45.86
C LEU A 685 -11.54 8.55 -47.26
N ASN A 686 -11.60 9.43 -48.26
CA ASN A 686 -11.87 9.02 -49.65
C ASN A 686 -10.81 8.05 -50.18
N ARG A 687 -9.55 8.15 -49.73
CA ARG A 687 -8.51 7.19 -50.10
C ARG A 687 -8.76 5.83 -49.45
N PHE A 688 -9.18 5.78 -48.19
CA PHE A 688 -9.55 4.51 -47.55
C PHE A 688 -10.70 3.82 -48.26
N ILE A 689 -11.73 4.58 -48.65
CA ILE A 689 -12.85 4.05 -49.45
C ILE A 689 -12.35 3.53 -50.81
N THR A 690 -11.52 4.29 -51.51
CA THR A 690 -10.97 3.91 -52.82
C THR A 690 -10.10 2.66 -52.74
N ASN A 691 -9.34 2.50 -51.65
CA ASN A 691 -8.47 1.35 -51.41
C ASN A 691 -9.20 0.16 -50.78
N ALA A 692 -10.52 0.24 -50.58
CA ALA A 692 -11.32 -0.75 -49.85
C ALA A 692 -10.73 -1.11 -48.48
N GLN A 693 -10.09 -0.15 -47.81
CA GLN A 693 -9.56 -0.34 -46.47
C GLN A 693 -10.71 -0.28 -45.46
N ALA A 694 -10.79 -1.27 -44.57
CA ALA A 694 -11.84 -1.31 -43.55
C ALA A 694 -11.54 -0.28 -42.44
N PHE A 695 -12.49 0.60 -42.17
CA PHE A 695 -12.42 1.58 -41.08
C PHE A 695 -13.81 1.83 -40.50
N GLN A 696 -13.87 2.42 -39.31
CA GLN A 696 -15.08 2.96 -38.69
C GLN A 696 -14.83 4.39 -38.23
N ILE A 697 -15.84 5.25 -38.30
CA ILE A 697 -15.76 6.62 -37.81
C ILE A 697 -16.22 6.61 -36.36
N LEU A 698 -15.41 7.16 -35.44
CA LEU A 698 -15.78 7.26 -34.03
C LEU A 698 -16.85 8.34 -33.87
N ASP A 699 -18.01 7.99 -33.31
CA ASP A 699 -19.03 8.96 -32.96
C ASP A 699 -18.66 9.73 -31.69
N VAL A 700 -18.00 10.87 -31.88
CA VAL A 700 -17.67 11.82 -30.80
C VAL A 700 -18.67 12.98 -30.72
N SER A 701 -19.87 12.84 -31.31
CA SER A 701 -20.92 13.87 -31.29
C SER A 701 -21.35 14.27 -29.88
N CYS A 702 -21.22 13.34 -28.93
CA CYS A 702 -21.41 13.58 -27.50
C CYS A 702 -20.56 14.73 -26.92
N LEU A 703 -19.45 15.10 -27.56
CA LEU A 703 -18.64 16.28 -27.20
C LEU A 703 -19.22 17.60 -27.68
N THR A 704 -20.11 17.54 -28.67
CA THR A 704 -20.70 18.71 -29.36
C THR A 704 -22.10 19.05 -28.88
N GLU A 705 -22.80 18.11 -28.24
CA GLU A 705 -24.06 18.36 -27.57
C GLU A 705 -23.83 19.45 -26.52
N ARG A 706 -24.19 20.69 -26.88
CA ARG A 706 -24.36 21.75 -25.89
C ARG A 706 -25.33 21.19 -24.87
N SER A 707 -25.02 21.35 -23.58
CA SER A 707 -25.95 21.09 -22.48
C SER A 707 -27.18 22.00 -22.63
N ASN A 708 -28.04 21.66 -23.59
CA ASN A 708 -29.37 22.20 -23.76
C ASN A 708 -30.31 21.54 -22.73
N SER A 709 -29.77 21.09 -21.58
CA SER A 709 -30.51 20.97 -20.34
C SER A 709 -31.04 22.36 -20.01
N ARG A 710 -32.16 22.67 -20.65
CA ARG A 710 -33.15 23.66 -20.26
C ARG A 710 -33.14 23.70 -18.75
N LYS A 711 -33.01 24.90 -18.20
CA LYS A 711 -33.60 25.21 -16.91
C LYS A 711 -35.03 24.66 -16.97
N ASP A 712 -35.30 23.55 -16.30
CA ASP A 712 -36.67 23.22 -15.94
C ASP A 712 -37.18 24.45 -15.17
N PRO A 713 -38.20 25.16 -15.68
CA PRO A 713 -38.81 26.22 -14.90
C PRO A 713 -39.43 25.58 -13.66
N ALA A 714 -38.95 26.03 -12.50
CA ALA A 714 -39.45 25.66 -11.18
C ALA A 714 -40.94 25.94 -11.02
#